data_AF-A0A2G2IMI3-F1
#
_entry.id   AF-A0A2G2IMI3-F1
#
_cell.length_a   1.000
_cell.length_b   1.000
_cell.length_c   1.000
_cell.angle_alpha   90.00
_cell.angle_beta   90.00
_cell.angle_gamma   90.00
#
_symmetry.space_group_name_H-M   'P 1'
#
loop_
_entity.id
_entity.type
_entity.pdbx_description
1 polymer ?
#
loop_
_entity_poly.entity_id
_entity_poly.type
_entity_poly.pdbx_seq_one_letter_code
_entity_poly.pdbx_strand_id
1 'polypeptide(L)'
;MSIINAITFGTVDWYGGENKKNGRRNHFGFITTYDLVSVFVHKDELANGSVAEGDAVAFAVEKDSSGKIRAKGVVRLVAGDSTSRDALIKLCMDDKLLTHATSNTILNKEIVKQLESDAGEQIIEKLKRKKSRRLILVSVLKKCRNQAKLFTCLMSGLSTKELFNSGISASEIPNEYLIENYDRLYRYWRSLPNSQLKFDVLTKSVSKLARSSKLYSDLLALQSEQQWFDMISEINSEFGILPQIVNLLNKNADTKPFLEHYVSTPSFDDLIKNDFPLHILPKIAVREVLTNKLHSIDNSKDYCTITPGLFKLLLKFDLIEYATFDVSKDMQSALFSSGIFADEMPDKYFTENNEKLYRYWQSLPNSQLKFGVLSKSVNKLINSSQLYNDLLAIIPEQILFNIITEIKSEFGTVAPIVNLLGKKTETKRLLEHYISDLSYEDLVKNDLPLRILPKVVVEDILIKQLHYIEVSKDYSTLTQDLLKLLIAFDLLEYATFEMSDDIKLILVKHASGKLPDDKSIFKAICKSVRGKELMNVYFGQKDLTSFLERGISIELLPIEYVKEQVQVAMQRLENPKKSAKSVVNGLLIRAALKISELRLKAIHLIKKAHITNYFDIIQCLTNHDHIVIQDLLVRALKQPISSDEMPHVIPLLLIDDLTFVKDFYANNVVLILTWVSQLSDSERQQFYHQYLQQLDTSALLSLVFKGIIDANTLGARIGEIDKFVFDMLCKNDTGVQPYVRTVYRQCFCDLSDFTNNAVIKPLYKSNNLLLRKHSARFKAYKRDLSFAIDIDNDEELVSDPEFWMLSKLIPLLNAENSYENIASVIFHEIWVALLNGTLDVNHPSIFKLFPQCEALKNEYPHMTLSCEAFFWKKEKDLSANKAEYIYLCRSRRCHDPKVVPDTNKHIDNFSVFDWLSFYGANYAAPNEPSKHDFAIKLSGYLNRIRELHAKLHCRSCGVLMVPDMKYARVEIIKIDPSTGMKVKIPVNAAYRLTVFKCNCKECSLFNVKYYINHCLGFNCYEIIDSRDNKDKCSEGRYICENPDCMSCCPVHSEKKPVGLQDNLGWKHKQLYGSLPNFNKLKKG
;
A
#
# COMPACT_ATOMS: atom_id res chain seq x y z
N MET A 1 -34.10 25.24 -56.52
CA MET A 1 -33.65 23.84 -56.76
C MET A 1 -32.35 23.65 -56.01
N SER A 2 -32.13 22.70 -55.10
CA SER A 2 -32.89 21.59 -54.57
C SER A 2 -32.50 21.44 -53.08
N ILE A 3 -33.43 20.93 -52.27
CA ILE A 3 -33.16 20.48 -50.90
C ILE A 3 -32.10 19.38 -51.02
N ILE A 4 -30.87 19.64 -50.57
CA ILE A 4 -29.84 18.60 -50.46
C ILE A 4 -30.30 17.70 -49.32
N ASN A 5 -30.84 16.53 -49.64
CA ASN A 5 -31.21 15.53 -48.65
C ASN A 5 -29.97 15.19 -47.81
N ALA A 6 -30.04 15.43 -46.49
CA ALA A 6 -28.95 15.12 -45.57
C ALA A 6 -28.68 13.61 -45.61
N ILE A 7 -27.43 13.24 -45.91
CA ILE A 7 -26.99 11.84 -45.84
C ILE A 7 -26.95 11.40 -44.37
N THR A 8 -27.35 10.17 -44.10
CA THR A 8 -27.30 9.50 -42.79
C THR A 8 -26.70 8.10 -42.99
N PHE A 9 -26.66 7.33 -41.91
CA PHE A 9 -26.25 5.92 -41.95
C PHE A 9 -27.12 5.05 -41.07
N GLY A 10 -27.00 3.75 -41.30
CA GLY A 10 -27.66 2.73 -40.50
C GLY A 10 -27.11 1.34 -40.76
N THR A 11 -27.75 0.37 -40.14
CA THR A 11 -27.50 -1.05 -40.33
C THR A 11 -28.76 -1.69 -40.90
N VAL A 12 -28.58 -2.57 -41.87
CA VAL A 12 -29.70 -3.28 -42.52
C VAL A 12 -30.29 -4.29 -41.52
N ASP A 13 -31.55 -4.13 -41.16
CA ASP A 13 -32.27 -5.04 -40.24
C ASP A 13 -32.59 -6.35 -40.94
N TRP A 14 -33.10 -6.25 -42.15
CA TRP A 14 -33.36 -7.35 -43.06
C TRP A 14 -33.68 -6.75 -44.43
N TYR A 15 -33.40 -7.52 -45.48
CA TYR A 15 -33.67 -7.08 -46.84
C TYR A 15 -34.02 -8.29 -47.72
N GLY A 16 -35.18 -8.25 -48.38
CA GLY A 16 -35.68 -9.34 -49.20
C GLY A 16 -36.49 -10.40 -48.46
N GLY A 17 -36.26 -11.68 -48.77
CA GLY A 17 -37.07 -12.80 -48.28
C GLY A 17 -38.35 -13.06 -49.08
N GLU A 18 -39.02 -14.17 -48.82
CA GLU A 18 -40.24 -14.58 -49.51
C GLU A 18 -41.47 -14.24 -48.66
N ASN A 19 -42.43 -13.55 -49.27
CA ASN A 19 -43.64 -13.15 -48.57
C ASN A 19 -44.53 -14.38 -48.33
N LYS A 20 -44.68 -14.75 -47.06
CA LYS A 20 -45.43 -15.93 -46.61
C LYS A 20 -46.89 -15.99 -47.04
N LYS A 21 -47.49 -14.85 -47.47
CA LYS A 21 -48.88 -14.80 -47.94
C LYS A 21 -49.03 -15.02 -49.44
N ASN A 22 -48.01 -14.75 -50.25
CA ASN A 22 -48.15 -14.76 -51.71
C ASN A 22 -46.97 -15.40 -52.46
N GLY A 23 -45.96 -15.94 -51.77
CA GLY A 23 -44.81 -16.62 -52.38
C GLY A 23 -43.90 -15.73 -53.22
N ARG A 24 -44.10 -14.41 -53.19
CA ARG A 24 -43.28 -13.48 -53.98
C ARG A 24 -42.07 -13.02 -53.17
N ARG A 25 -40.92 -12.87 -53.82
CA ARG A 25 -39.75 -12.24 -53.20
C ARG A 25 -40.03 -10.77 -52.92
N ASN A 26 -39.77 -10.35 -51.68
CA ASN A 26 -39.79 -8.94 -51.33
C ASN A 26 -38.62 -8.24 -52.02
N HIS A 27 -38.91 -7.07 -52.57
CA HIS A 27 -37.93 -6.17 -53.17
C HIS A 27 -37.63 -4.96 -52.28
N PHE A 28 -37.83 -5.14 -50.98
CA PHE A 28 -37.69 -4.11 -49.98
C PHE A 28 -37.13 -4.70 -48.69
N GLY A 29 -36.72 -3.82 -47.79
CA GLY A 29 -36.24 -4.15 -46.46
C GLY A 29 -36.33 -2.94 -45.55
N PHE A 30 -35.67 -3.05 -44.40
CA PHE A 30 -35.59 -1.98 -43.42
C PHE A 30 -34.14 -1.76 -42.98
N ILE A 31 -33.81 -0.50 -42.74
CA ILE A 31 -32.54 -0.05 -42.24
C ILE A 31 -32.81 0.67 -40.92
N THR A 32 -32.18 0.24 -39.83
CA THR A 32 -32.18 0.99 -38.59
C THR A 32 -31.07 2.03 -38.63
N THR A 33 -31.45 3.31 -38.57
CA THR A 33 -30.50 4.42 -38.45
C THR A 33 -29.85 4.49 -37.07
N TYR A 34 -28.81 5.32 -36.93
CA TYR A 34 -28.12 5.50 -35.65
C TYR A 34 -28.97 6.06 -34.51
N ASP A 35 -30.05 6.75 -34.83
CA ASP A 35 -31.07 7.26 -33.89
C ASP A 35 -32.23 6.28 -33.68
N LEU A 36 -32.03 5.00 -34.06
CA LEU A 36 -32.98 3.90 -33.88
C LEU A 36 -34.30 4.08 -34.65
N VAL A 37 -34.27 4.85 -35.74
CA VAL A 37 -35.41 4.98 -36.64
C VAL A 37 -35.33 3.89 -37.69
N SER A 38 -36.38 3.06 -37.77
CA SER A 38 -36.50 2.08 -38.84
C SER A 38 -36.95 2.79 -40.12
N VAL A 39 -36.13 2.70 -41.16
CA VAL A 39 -36.34 3.36 -42.45
C VAL A 39 -36.56 2.30 -43.53
N PHE A 40 -37.63 2.47 -44.29
CA PHE A 40 -37.96 1.59 -45.40
C PHE A 40 -36.98 1.77 -46.57
N VAL A 41 -36.49 0.69 -47.17
CA VAL A 41 -35.64 0.71 -48.36
C VAL A 41 -36.23 -0.17 -49.47
N HIS A 42 -36.23 0.32 -50.71
CA HIS A 42 -36.62 -0.44 -51.90
C HIS A 42 -35.39 -0.81 -52.75
N LYS A 43 -35.49 -1.85 -53.58
CA LYS A 43 -34.38 -2.32 -54.43
C LYS A 43 -33.80 -1.29 -55.38
N ASP A 44 -34.64 -0.39 -55.87
CA ASP A 44 -34.24 0.61 -56.86
C ASP A 44 -33.38 1.71 -56.22
N GLU A 45 -33.29 1.72 -54.88
CA GLU A 45 -32.50 2.67 -54.13
C GLU A 45 -31.10 2.14 -53.77
N LEU A 46 -30.76 0.89 -54.08
CA LEU A 46 -29.43 0.34 -53.80
C LEU A 46 -28.41 0.77 -54.87
N ALA A 47 -27.39 1.53 -54.48
CA ALA A 47 -26.47 2.21 -55.38
C ALA A 47 -25.21 1.40 -55.76
N ASN A 48 -24.74 0.48 -54.92
CA ASN A 48 -23.52 -0.30 -55.17
C ASN A 48 -23.69 -1.83 -54.95
N GLY A 49 -24.88 -2.37 -55.23
CA GLY A 49 -25.15 -3.81 -55.24
C GLY A 49 -26.24 -4.26 -54.25
N SER A 50 -26.21 -5.53 -53.85
CA SER A 50 -27.13 -6.06 -52.83
C SER A 50 -26.65 -5.75 -51.41
N VAL A 51 -27.61 -5.64 -50.50
CA VAL A 51 -27.37 -5.51 -49.06
C VAL A 51 -27.87 -6.75 -48.34
N ALA A 52 -27.15 -7.17 -47.30
CA ALA A 52 -27.50 -8.25 -46.39
C ALA A 52 -27.81 -7.69 -45.00
N GLU A 53 -28.52 -8.48 -44.20
CA GLU A 53 -28.73 -8.18 -42.78
C GLU A 53 -27.37 -7.97 -42.07
N GLY A 54 -27.28 -6.90 -41.29
CA GLY A 54 -26.05 -6.47 -40.62
C GLY A 54 -25.11 -5.60 -41.45
N ASP A 55 -25.37 -5.39 -42.74
CA ASP A 55 -24.54 -4.50 -43.57
C ASP A 55 -24.65 -3.04 -43.10
N ALA A 56 -23.50 -2.37 -43.03
CA ALA A 56 -23.41 -0.93 -42.81
C ALA A 56 -23.70 -0.18 -44.11
N VAL A 57 -24.62 0.79 -44.06
CA VAL A 57 -25.05 1.55 -45.24
C VAL A 57 -25.11 3.06 -44.96
N ALA A 58 -24.86 3.86 -45.99
CA ALA A 58 -25.05 5.30 -46.00
C ALA A 58 -26.10 5.69 -47.06
N PHE A 59 -27.03 6.58 -46.73
CA PHE A 59 -28.18 6.89 -47.58
C PHE A 59 -28.81 8.23 -47.22
N ALA A 60 -29.67 8.76 -48.08
CA ALA A 60 -30.48 9.95 -47.80
C ALA A 60 -31.86 9.57 -47.27
N VAL A 61 -32.41 10.37 -46.34
CA VAL A 61 -33.76 10.15 -45.79
C VAL A 61 -34.78 11.05 -46.48
N GLU A 62 -35.87 10.48 -46.98
CA GLU A 62 -37.02 11.20 -47.52
C GLU A 62 -38.33 10.78 -46.83
N LYS A 63 -39.35 11.64 -46.85
CA LYS A 63 -40.72 11.26 -46.50
C LYS A 63 -41.52 11.03 -47.78
N ASP A 64 -42.29 9.96 -47.84
CA ASP A 64 -43.25 9.73 -48.92
C ASP A 64 -44.50 10.61 -48.77
N SER A 65 -45.40 10.56 -49.76
CA SER A 65 -46.67 11.32 -49.76
C SER A 65 -47.61 10.99 -48.61
N SER A 66 -47.39 9.86 -47.91
CA SER A 66 -48.12 9.45 -46.71
C SER A 66 -47.41 9.85 -45.40
N GLY A 67 -46.27 10.54 -45.50
CA GLY A 67 -45.46 10.97 -44.37
C GLY A 67 -44.52 9.89 -43.81
N LYS A 68 -44.43 8.70 -44.43
CA LYS A 68 -43.56 7.61 -44.01
C LYS A 68 -42.13 7.80 -44.50
N ILE A 69 -41.17 7.39 -43.69
CA ILE A 69 -39.75 7.64 -43.92
C ILE A 69 -39.14 6.52 -44.79
N ARG A 70 -38.44 6.89 -45.87
CA ARG A 70 -37.76 5.99 -46.80
C ARG A 70 -36.30 6.38 -47.04
N ALA A 71 -35.47 5.38 -47.32
CA ALA A 71 -34.06 5.51 -47.67
C ALA A 71 -33.90 5.66 -49.18
N LYS A 72 -33.04 6.60 -49.60
CA LYS A 72 -32.74 6.88 -51.00
C LYS A 72 -31.24 6.81 -51.27
N GLY A 73 -30.84 6.23 -52.39
CA GLY A 73 -29.43 6.12 -52.79
C GLY A 73 -28.56 5.43 -51.73
N VAL A 74 -28.97 4.24 -51.31
CA VAL A 74 -28.32 3.41 -50.29
C VAL A 74 -27.02 2.82 -50.81
N VAL A 75 -25.91 3.20 -50.18
CA VAL A 75 -24.56 2.73 -50.47
C VAL A 75 -24.10 1.83 -49.34
N ARG A 76 -23.76 0.58 -49.64
CA ARG A 76 -23.09 -0.33 -48.69
C ARG A 76 -21.65 0.13 -48.47
N LEU A 77 -21.26 0.28 -47.20
CA LEU A 77 -19.93 0.71 -46.82
C LEU A 77 -18.97 -0.49 -46.82
N VAL A 78 -18.11 -0.58 -47.84
CA VAL A 78 -17.13 -1.66 -48.03
C VAL A 78 -15.79 -1.08 -48.45
N ALA A 79 -14.71 -1.52 -47.80
CA ALA A 79 -13.34 -1.11 -48.15
C ALA A 79 -12.98 -1.43 -49.62
N GLY A 80 -12.28 -0.50 -50.27
CA GLY A 80 -11.84 -0.64 -51.67
C GLY A 80 -12.87 -0.21 -52.73
N ASP A 81 -14.14 -0.01 -52.39
CA ASP A 81 -15.15 0.55 -53.30
C ASP A 81 -15.12 2.09 -53.32
N SER A 82 -15.03 2.68 -54.51
CA SER A 82 -14.96 4.14 -54.69
C SER A 82 -16.27 4.83 -54.29
N THR A 83 -17.42 4.18 -54.53
CA THR A 83 -18.75 4.70 -54.17
C THR A 83 -18.93 4.74 -52.65
N SER A 84 -18.56 3.66 -51.96
CA SER A 84 -18.48 3.57 -50.51
C SER A 84 -17.58 4.63 -49.92
N ARG A 85 -16.38 4.85 -50.50
CA ARG A 85 -15.44 5.87 -50.04
C ARG A 85 -16.05 7.27 -50.12
N ASP A 86 -16.70 7.61 -51.23
CA ASP A 86 -17.30 8.93 -51.42
C ASP A 86 -18.52 9.15 -50.51
N ALA A 87 -19.33 8.10 -50.30
CA ALA A 87 -20.43 8.12 -49.34
C ALA A 87 -19.91 8.31 -47.90
N LEU A 88 -18.83 7.61 -47.54
CA LEU A 88 -18.18 7.75 -46.24
C LEU A 88 -17.63 9.15 -46.03
N ILE A 89 -16.95 9.73 -47.03
CA ILE A 89 -16.44 11.11 -46.93
C ILE A 89 -17.61 12.07 -46.71
N LYS A 90 -18.70 11.97 -47.48
CA LYS A 90 -19.88 12.83 -47.32
C LYS A 90 -20.49 12.71 -45.92
N LEU A 91 -20.62 11.49 -45.41
CA LEU A 91 -21.09 11.22 -44.06
C LEU A 91 -20.17 11.84 -43.00
N CYS A 92 -18.86 11.66 -43.13
CA CYS A 92 -17.86 12.15 -42.19
C CYS A 92 -17.60 13.67 -42.27
N MET A 93 -18.20 14.36 -43.24
CA MET A 93 -18.16 15.83 -43.31
C MET A 93 -19.07 16.50 -42.27
N ASP A 94 -20.07 15.76 -41.76
CA ASP A 94 -20.89 16.16 -40.62
C ASP A 94 -20.27 15.61 -39.32
N ASP A 95 -19.89 16.52 -38.43
CA ASP A 95 -19.20 16.18 -37.19
C ASP A 95 -20.09 15.33 -36.24
N LYS A 96 -21.41 15.54 -36.25
CA LYS A 96 -22.34 14.73 -35.44
C LYS A 96 -22.41 13.33 -36.03
N LEU A 97 -22.60 13.18 -37.33
CA LEU A 97 -22.65 11.86 -37.96
C LEU A 97 -21.33 11.12 -37.82
N LEU A 98 -20.19 11.79 -38.01
CA LEU A 98 -18.88 11.20 -37.77
C LEU A 98 -18.76 10.68 -36.34
N THR A 99 -19.17 11.48 -35.34
CA THR A 99 -19.15 11.05 -33.94
C THR A 99 -20.00 9.81 -33.71
N HIS A 100 -21.22 9.74 -34.24
CA HIS A 100 -22.09 8.57 -34.08
C HIS A 100 -21.58 7.36 -34.89
N ALA A 101 -20.93 7.57 -36.03
CA ALA A 101 -20.42 6.50 -36.87
C ALA A 101 -19.15 5.86 -36.29
N THR A 102 -18.23 6.66 -35.74
CA THR A 102 -17.07 6.15 -34.98
C THR A 102 -17.49 5.50 -33.67
N SER A 103 -18.70 5.85 -33.22
CA SER A 103 -19.32 5.33 -32.04
C SER A 103 -19.93 3.93 -32.24
N ASN A 104 -20.59 3.72 -33.37
CA ASN A 104 -21.18 2.44 -33.72
C ASN A 104 -20.10 1.40 -34.10
N THR A 105 -20.15 0.21 -33.49
CA THR A 105 -19.12 -0.83 -33.68
C THR A 105 -18.97 -1.29 -35.12
N ILE A 106 -20.09 -1.49 -35.83
CA ILE A 106 -20.10 -1.99 -37.21
C ILE A 106 -19.52 -0.93 -38.14
N LEU A 107 -19.95 0.32 -37.98
CA LEU A 107 -19.50 1.42 -38.82
C LEU A 107 -18.07 1.84 -38.53
N ASN A 108 -17.67 1.89 -37.27
CA ASN A 108 -16.28 2.16 -36.90
C ASN A 108 -15.36 1.08 -37.49
N LYS A 109 -15.77 -0.18 -37.52
CA LYS A 109 -15.01 -1.26 -38.17
C LYS A 109 -14.84 -1.00 -39.66
N GLU A 110 -15.89 -0.59 -40.38
CA GLU A 110 -15.79 -0.26 -41.81
C GLU A 110 -14.99 1.03 -42.06
N ILE A 111 -15.08 2.04 -41.18
CA ILE A 111 -14.24 3.24 -41.21
C ILE A 111 -12.77 2.88 -41.05
N VAL A 112 -12.43 2.06 -40.04
CA VAL A 112 -11.05 1.61 -39.79
C VAL A 112 -10.52 0.85 -40.99
N LYS A 113 -11.28 -0.09 -41.56
CA LYS A 113 -10.86 -0.83 -42.78
C LYS A 113 -10.61 0.10 -43.97
N GLN A 114 -11.46 1.12 -44.16
CA GLN A 114 -11.28 2.13 -45.21
C GLN A 114 -10.02 2.98 -44.97
N LEU A 115 -9.75 3.36 -43.72
CA LEU A 115 -8.54 4.11 -43.34
C LEU A 115 -7.26 3.27 -43.42
N GLU A 116 -7.34 1.97 -43.17
CA GLU A 116 -6.22 1.04 -43.35
C GLU A 116 -5.92 0.72 -44.83
N SER A 117 -6.84 1.01 -45.74
CA SER A 117 -6.63 0.83 -47.18
C SER A 117 -5.70 1.90 -47.79
N ASP A 118 -5.26 1.69 -49.02
CA ASP A 118 -4.44 2.65 -49.77
C ASP A 118 -5.12 4.02 -49.99
N ALA A 119 -6.43 4.09 -49.81
CA ALA A 119 -7.20 5.33 -49.90
C ALA A 119 -7.25 6.11 -48.56
N GLY A 120 -6.72 5.56 -47.46
CA GLY A 120 -6.85 6.13 -46.11
C GLY A 120 -6.33 7.56 -46.00
N GLU A 121 -5.13 7.85 -46.53
CA GLU A 121 -4.56 9.20 -46.54
C GLU A 121 -5.43 10.18 -47.33
N GLN A 122 -6.00 9.75 -48.47
CA GLN A 122 -6.91 10.59 -49.27
C GLN A 122 -8.20 10.93 -48.50
N ILE A 123 -8.72 9.99 -47.70
CA ILE A 123 -9.89 10.22 -46.84
C ILE A 123 -9.53 11.23 -45.74
N ILE A 124 -8.39 11.05 -45.08
CA ILE A 124 -7.91 11.96 -44.02
C ILE A 124 -7.69 13.37 -44.58
N GLU A 125 -7.07 13.52 -45.74
CA GLU A 125 -6.85 14.81 -46.41
C GLU A 125 -8.16 15.60 -46.62
N LYS A 126 -9.24 14.90 -47.00
CA LYS A 126 -10.55 15.53 -47.19
C LYS A 126 -11.21 15.90 -45.85
N LEU A 127 -10.95 15.17 -44.77
CA LEU A 127 -11.62 15.34 -43.48
C LEU A 127 -10.87 16.24 -42.48
N LYS A 128 -9.53 16.39 -42.60
CA LYS A 128 -8.67 17.06 -41.60
C LYS A 128 -8.93 18.56 -41.39
N ARG A 129 -9.68 19.21 -42.28
CA ARG A 129 -9.85 20.68 -42.32
C ARG A 129 -10.47 21.27 -41.03
N LYS A 130 -11.41 20.58 -40.37
CA LYS A 130 -12.02 21.07 -39.11
C LYS A 130 -11.31 20.50 -37.88
N LYS A 131 -11.09 21.34 -36.87
CA LYS A 131 -10.48 20.96 -35.58
C LYS A 131 -11.27 19.86 -34.85
N SER A 132 -12.59 19.98 -34.80
CA SER A 132 -13.52 19.00 -34.21
C SER A 132 -13.35 17.60 -34.84
N ARG A 133 -13.27 17.53 -36.17
CA ARG A 133 -13.08 16.26 -36.90
C ARG A 133 -11.71 15.64 -36.64
N ARG A 134 -10.65 16.45 -36.53
CA ARG A 134 -9.32 15.95 -36.15
C ARG A 134 -9.36 15.21 -34.81
N LEU A 135 -10.03 15.78 -33.81
CA LEU A 135 -10.16 15.14 -32.49
C LEU A 135 -10.89 13.80 -32.57
N ILE A 136 -11.99 13.74 -33.32
CA ILE A 136 -12.74 12.49 -33.50
C ILE A 136 -11.89 11.46 -34.26
N LEU A 137 -11.20 11.86 -35.32
CA LEU A 137 -10.36 10.97 -36.14
C LEU A 137 -9.18 10.40 -35.36
N VAL A 138 -8.52 11.19 -34.49
CA VAL A 138 -7.43 10.68 -33.63
C VAL A 138 -7.87 9.48 -32.79
N SER A 139 -9.10 9.48 -32.28
CA SER A 139 -9.64 8.34 -31.53
C SER A 139 -9.81 7.06 -32.37
N VAL A 140 -10.06 7.21 -33.68
CA VAL A 140 -10.19 6.12 -34.64
C VAL A 140 -8.83 5.61 -35.08
N LEU A 141 -7.88 6.52 -35.35
CA LEU A 141 -6.55 6.19 -35.86
C LEU A 141 -5.80 5.23 -34.93
N LYS A 142 -6.01 5.31 -33.61
CA LYS A 142 -5.45 4.36 -32.64
C LYS A 142 -5.78 2.88 -32.91
N LYS A 143 -6.86 2.63 -33.65
CA LYS A 143 -7.33 1.28 -34.01
C LYS A 143 -6.76 0.82 -35.36
N CYS A 144 -6.10 1.71 -36.11
CA CYS A 144 -5.53 1.43 -37.42
C CYS A 144 -4.09 0.92 -37.27
N ARG A 145 -3.74 -0.13 -38.02
CA ARG A 145 -2.36 -0.65 -38.07
C ARG A 145 -1.36 0.36 -38.64
N ASN A 146 -1.79 1.22 -39.56
CA ASN A 146 -1.01 2.31 -40.16
C ASN A 146 -1.16 3.65 -39.40
N GLN A 147 -1.45 3.61 -38.09
CA GLN A 147 -1.75 4.79 -37.27
C GLN A 147 -0.73 5.92 -37.37
N ALA A 148 0.58 5.64 -37.36
CA ALA A 148 1.60 6.68 -37.39
C ALA A 148 1.55 7.46 -38.72
N LYS A 149 1.46 6.75 -39.84
CA LYS A 149 1.34 7.34 -41.19
C LYS A 149 0.08 8.19 -41.34
N LEU A 150 -1.07 7.67 -40.90
CA LEU A 150 -2.33 8.39 -40.95
C LEU A 150 -2.37 9.59 -39.99
N PHE A 151 -1.72 9.48 -38.82
CA PHE A 151 -1.61 10.57 -37.86
C PHE A 151 -0.74 11.70 -38.44
N THR A 152 0.39 11.37 -39.08
CA THR A 152 1.21 12.33 -39.81
C THR A 152 0.40 13.04 -40.90
N CYS A 153 -0.39 12.31 -41.69
CA CYS A 153 -1.30 12.88 -42.68
C CYS A 153 -2.36 13.80 -42.04
N LEU A 154 -2.98 13.38 -40.93
CA LEU A 154 -4.02 14.14 -40.22
C LEU A 154 -3.47 15.45 -39.63
N MET A 155 -2.22 15.45 -39.18
CA MET A 155 -1.53 16.60 -38.62
C MET A 155 -0.75 17.41 -39.65
N SER A 156 -0.65 16.94 -40.89
CA SER A 156 0.08 17.64 -41.94
C SER A 156 -0.53 19.02 -42.21
N GLY A 157 0.34 20.04 -42.31
CA GLY A 157 -0.05 21.44 -42.43
C GLY A 157 -0.30 22.17 -41.11
N LEU A 158 -0.21 21.48 -39.95
CA LEU A 158 -0.23 22.14 -38.64
C LEU A 158 1.19 22.53 -38.21
N SER A 159 1.30 23.72 -37.65
CA SER A 159 2.43 24.07 -36.80
C SER A 159 2.42 23.21 -35.53
N THR A 160 3.59 23.03 -34.91
CA THR A 160 3.70 22.35 -33.61
C THR A 160 2.80 23.02 -32.56
N LYS A 161 2.66 24.34 -32.63
CA LYS A 161 1.75 25.14 -31.80
C LYS A 161 0.29 24.74 -31.96
N GLU A 162 -0.16 24.56 -33.19
CA GLU A 162 -1.53 24.15 -33.48
C GLU A 162 -1.79 22.70 -33.11
N LEU A 163 -0.76 21.83 -33.18
CA LEU A 163 -0.84 20.45 -32.72
C LEU A 163 -1.11 20.38 -31.21
N PHE A 164 -0.34 21.08 -30.38
CA PHE A 164 -0.57 21.07 -28.92
C PHE A 164 -1.87 21.80 -28.53
N ASN A 165 -2.23 22.86 -29.24
CA ASN A 165 -3.50 23.58 -29.04
C ASN A 165 -4.72 22.87 -29.63
N SER A 166 -4.53 21.74 -30.33
CA SER A 166 -5.59 21.00 -30.99
C SER A 166 -6.56 20.36 -29.98
N GLY A 167 -6.11 20.13 -28.74
CA GLY A 167 -6.85 19.40 -27.71
C GLY A 167 -6.59 17.88 -27.72
N ILE A 168 -5.68 17.39 -28.56
CA ILE A 168 -5.22 16.00 -28.60
C ILE A 168 -4.41 15.72 -27.33
N SER A 169 -4.72 14.62 -26.62
CA SER A 169 -3.94 14.23 -25.46
C SER A 169 -2.59 13.63 -25.88
N ALA A 170 -1.53 13.85 -25.09
CA ALA A 170 -0.20 13.29 -25.34
C ALA A 170 -0.20 11.76 -25.43
N SER A 171 -1.13 11.10 -24.73
CA SER A 171 -1.35 9.65 -24.80
C SER A 171 -1.90 9.16 -26.15
N GLU A 172 -2.40 10.06 -26.99
CA GLU A 172 -3.02 9.74 -28.28
C GLU A 172 -2.09 9.93 -29.47
N ILE A 173 -0.93 10.54 -29.24
CA ILE A 173 0.11 10.73 -30.25
C ILE A 173 0.84 9.38 -30.42
N PRO A 174 0.99 8.84 -31.63
CA PRO A 174 1.78 7.62 -31.86
C PRO A 174 3.24 7.80 -31.41
N ASN A 175 3.86 6.73 -30.94
CA ASN A 175 5.24 6.76 -30.43
C ASN A 175 6.24 7.06 -31.56
N GLU A 176 6.00 6.48 -32.73
CA GLU A 176 6.80 6.68 -33.95
C GLU A 176 6.76 8.14 -34.38
N TYR A 177 5.59 8.78 -34.31
CA TYR A 177 5.45 10.22 -34.60
C TYR A 177 6.25 11.09 -33.63
N LEU A 178 6.26 10.75 -32.34
CA LEU A 178 7.06 11.48 -31.34
C LEU A 178 8.56 11.36 -31.60
N ILE A 179 9.03 10.18 -31.96
CA ILE A 179 10.43 9.91 -32.31
C ILE A 179 10.82 10.71 -33.56
N GLU A 180 10.03 10.60 -34.63
CA GLU A 180 10.29 11.28 -35.91
C GLU A 180 10.23 12.82 -35.81
N ASN A 181 9.49 13.36 -34.84
CA ASN A 181 9.28 14.80 -34.69
C ASN A 181 9.88 15.37 -33.40
N TYR A 182 10.70 14.62 -32.67
CA TYR A 182 11.22 14.99 -31.35
C TYR A 182 11.84 16.40 -31.34
N ASP A 183 12.77 16.67 -32.25
CA ASP A 183 13.50 17.95 -32.32
C ASP A 183 12.54 19.14 -32.55
N ARG A 184 11.53 18.97 -33.40
CA ARG A 184 10.51 20.00 -33.66
C ARG A 184 9.60 20.22 -32.44
N LEU A 185 9.27 19.16 -31.71
CA LEU A 185 8.47 19.21 -30.48
C LEU A 185 9.24 19.87 -29.35
N TYR A 186 10.53 19.55 -29.20
CA TYR A 186 11.42 20.14 -28.20
C TYR A 186 11.63 21.64 -28.44
N ARG A 187 11.94 22.06 -29.68
CA ARG A 187 12.03 23.50 -30.03
C ARG A 187 10.73 24.25 -29.76
N TYR A 188 9.59 23.61 -30.00
CA TYR A 188 8.31 24.21 -29.70
C TYR A 188 8.08 24.37 -28.19
N TRP A 189 8.34 23.32 -27.41
CA TRP A 189 8.29 23.39 -25.95
C TRP A 189 9.15 24.52 -25.42
N ARG A 190 10.38 24.66 -25.93
CA ARG A 190 11.31 25.77 -25.61
C ARG A 190 10.74 27.15 -25.95
N SER A 191 10.02 27.26 -27.07
CA SER A 191 9.41 28.50 -27.56
C SER A 191 8.15 28.97 -26.83
N LEU A 192 7.60 28.17 -25.91
CA LEU A 192 6.37 28.50 -25.20
C LEU A 192 6.58 29.74 -24.28
N PRO A 193 5.65 30.71 -24.24
CA PRO A 193 5.86 31.96 -23.50
C PRO A 193 5.50 31.87 -22.01
N ASN A 194 4.85 30.78 -21.56
CA ASN A 194 4.34 30.64 -20.21
C ASN A 194 4.88 29.35 -19.57
N SER A 195 5.53 29.50 -18.42
CA SER A 195 6.08 28.41 -17.61
C SER A 195 5.02 27.38 -17.21
N GLN A 196 3.79 27.78 -16.88
CA GLN A 196 2.70 26.83 -16.57
C GLN A 196 2.36 25.93 -17.77
N LEU A 197 2.34 26.48 -18.99
CA LEU A 197 2.08 25.68 -20.20
C LEU A 197 3.23 24.70 -20.48
N LYS A 198 4.47 25.15 -20.32
CA LYS A 198 5.65 24.30 -20.47
C LYS A 198 5.66 23.18 -19.44
N PHE A 199 5.31 23.48 -18.19
CA PHE A 199 5.15 22.49 -17.12
C PHE A 199 4.09 21.47 -17.50
N ASP A 200 2.88 21.90 -17.88
CA ASP A 200 1.78 21.00 -18.25
C ASP A 200 2.15 20.05 -19.41
N VAL A 201 2.89 20.55 -20.41
CA VAL A 201 3.37 19.76 -21.55
C VAL A 201 4.46 18.78 -21.09
N LEU A 202 5.38 19.23 -20.25
CA LEU A 202 6.46 18.41 -19.69
C LEU A 202 5.91 17.27 -18.84
N THR A 203 5.03 17.53 -17.86
CA THR A 203 4.50 16.49 -16.96
C THR A 203 3.72 15.42 -17.72
N LYS A 204 2.91 15.83 -18.71
CA LYS A 204 2.16 14.89 -19.57
C LYS A 204 3.11 14.02 -20.39
N SER A 205 4.20 14.59 -20.91
CA SER A 205 5.20 13.86 -21.69
C SER A 205 5.99 12.88 -20.80
N VAL A 206 6.47 13.34 -19.64
CA VAL A 206 7.15 12.51 -18.63
C VAL A 206 6.29 11.34 -18.18
N SER A 207 4.98 11.55 -17.96
CA SER A 207 4.05 10.49 -17.59
C SER A 207 3.93 9.39 -18.66
N LYS A 208 4.08 9.74 -19.93
CA LYS A 208 4.05 8.78 -21.05
C LYS A 208 5.37 8.02 -21.15
N LEU A 209 6.51 8.72 -21.04
CA LEU A 209 7.84 8.11 -21.03
C LEU A 209 8.00 7.13 -19.88
N ALA A 210 7.51 7.49 -18.69
CA ALA A 210 7.56 6.64 -17.50
C ALA A 210 6.79 5.31 -17.64
N ARG A 211 5.87 5.21 -18.60
CA ARG A 211 5.04 4.02 -18.87
C ARG A 211 5.58 3.15 -20.02
N SER A 212 6.54 3.65 -20.80
CA SER A 212 7.08 2.93 -21.96
C SER A 212 8.61 2.98 -21.95
N SER A 213 9.23 1.94 -21.39
CA SER A 213 10.69 1.79 -21.33
C SER A 213 11.34 1.83 -22.71
N LYS A 214 10.71 1.23 -23.73
CA LYS A 214 11.18 1.25 -25.12
C LYS A 214 11.17 2.65 -25.74
N LEU A 215 10.07 3.42 -25.60
CA LEU A 215 10.03 4.80 -26.11
C LEU A 215 11.10 5.66 -25.43
N TYR A 216 11.31 5.45 -24.13
CA TYR A 216 12.32 6.17 -23.36
C TYR A 216 13.74 5.82 -23.83
N SER A 217 14.07 4.54 -24.03
CA SER A 217 15.38 4.13 -24.56
C SER A 217 15.60 4.62 -25.98
N ASP A 218 14.59 4.54 -26.83
CA ASP A 218 14.69 4.95 -28.23
C ASP A 218 14.93 6.48 -28.32
N LEU A 219 14.29 7.28 -27.47
CA LEU A 219 14.55 8.73 -27.39
C LEU A 219 15.94 9.05 -26.84
N LEU A 220 16.41 8.32 -25.82
CA LEU A 220 17.77 8.50 -25.29
C LEU A 220 18.82 8.30 -26.39
N ALA A 221 18.61 7.33 -27.28
CA ALA A 221 19.53 7.01 -28.38
C ALA A 221 19.57 8.04 -29.53
N LEU A 222 18.61 8.98 -29.61
CA LEU A 222 18.52 9.96 -30.71
C LEU A 222 19.42 11.19 -30.53
N GLN A 223 19.96 11.42 -29.33
CA GLN A 223 20.69 12.64 -28.98
C GLN A 223 22.05 12.27 -28.39
N SER A 224 23.03 13.17 -28.51
CA SER A 224 24.28 13.00 -27.77
C SER A 224 24.07 13.23 -26.27
N GLU A 225 24.95 12.68 -25.45
CA GLU A 225 24.93 12.84 -24.00
C GLU A 225 24.91 14.34 -23.58
N GLN A 226 25.68 15.19 -24.27
CA GLN A 226 25.70 16.63 -24.03
C GLN A 226 24.33 17.30 -24.24
N GLN A 227 23.60 16.91 -25.28
CA GLN A 227 22.29 17.48 -25.57
C GLN A 227 21.25 17.13 -24.48
N TRP A 228 21.38 15.94 -23.88
CA TRP A 228 20.56 15.55 -22.73
C TRP A 228 20.89 16.39 -21.49
N PHE A 229 22.17 16.63 -21.20
CA PHE A 229 22.56 17.53 -20.11
C PHE A 229 22.05 18.95 -20.29
N ASP A 230 22.14 19.50 -21.51
CA ASP A 230 21.65 20.84 -21.83
C ASP A 230 20.13 20.93 -21.62
N MET A 231 19.37 19.93 -22.09
CA MET A 231 17.92 19.87 -21.90
C MET A 231 17.53 19.76 -20.42
N ILE A 232 18.21 18.92 -19.65
CA ILE A 232 17.95 18.73 -18.23
C ILE A 232 18.26 20.00 -17.43
N SER A 233 19.33 20.70 -17.81
CA SER A 233 19.68 22.00 -17.23
C SER A 233 18.60 23.04 -17.50
N GLU A 234 18.10 23.09 -18.74
CA GLU A 234 17.02 23.98 -19.13
C GLU A 234 15.74 23.69 -18.33
N ILE A 235 15.34 22.41 -18.23
CA ILE A 235 14.20 22.00 -17.40
C ILE A 235 14.39 22.41 -15.93
N ASN A 236 15.56 22.17 -15.35
CA ASN A 236 15.85 22.50 -13.96
C ASN A 236 15.78 24.02 -13.73
N SER A 237 16.42 24.81 -14.59
CA SER A 237 16.38 26.27 -14.49
C SER A 237 14.97 26.86 -14.57
N GLU A 238 14.05 26.18 -15.25
CA GLU A 238 12.70 26.70 -15.48
C GLU A 238 11.66 26.18 -14.48
N PHE A 239 11.80 24.95 -13.98
CA PHE A 239 10.81 24.31 -13.09
C PHE A 239 11.35 23.88 -11.73
N GLY A 240 12.64 24.04 -11.49
CA GLY A 240 13.33 23.39 -10.38
C GLY A 240 13.31 21.87 -10.52
N ILE A 241 13.50 21.20 -9.38
CA ILE A 241 13.60 19.74 -9.35
C ILE A 241 12.21 19.11 -9.23
N LEU A 242 11.81 18.38 -10.26
CA LEU A 242 10.52 17.73 -10.32
C LEU A 242 10.61 16.25 -9.90
N PRO A 243 9.79 15.79 -8.91
CA PRO A 243 9.79 14.40 -8.47
C PRO A 243 9.53 13.40 -9.60
N GLN A 244 8.69 13.77 -10.59
CA GLN A 244 8.38 12.90 -11.72
C GLN A 244 9.60 12.68 -12.63
N ILE A 245 10.49 13.67 -12.73
CA ILE A 245 11.71 13.58 -13.54
C ILE A 245 12.79 12.81 -12.79
N VAL A 246 12.96 13.07 -11.49
CA VAL A 246 13.85 12.27 -10.63
C VAL A 246 13.48 10.78 -10.69
N ASN A 247 12.19 10.46 -10.57
CA ASN A 247 11.72 9.09 -10.68
C ASN A 247 11.89 8.50 -12.09
N LEU A 248 11.81 9.30 -13.16
CA LEU A 248 12.07 8.82 -14.52
C LEU A 248 13.57 8.53 -14.72
N LEU A 249 14.44 9.44 -14.31
CA LEU A 249 15.90 9.32 -14.46
C LEU A 249 16.51 8.24 -13.54
N ASN A 250 15.86 7.94 -12.40
CA ASN A 250 16.30 6.89 -11.49
C ASN A 250 15.89 5.46 -11.94
N LYS A 251 15.08 5.31 -12.99
CA LYS A 251 14.61 3.99 -13.47
C LYS A 251 15.63 3.20 -14.27
N ASN A 252 16.63 3.86 -14.87
CA ASN A 252 17.62 3.21 -15.72
C ASN A 252 19.04 3.56 -15.26
N ALA A 253 19.93 2.57 -15.25
CA ALA A 253 21.34 2.75 -14.90
C ALA A 253 22.04 3.72 -15.85
N ASP A 254 21.68 3.70 -17.14
CA ASP A 254 22.24 4.55 -18.19
C ASP A 254 21.91 6.05 -18.00
N THR A 255 20.96 6.38 -17.11
CA THR A 255 20.50 7.75 -16.87
C THR A 255 20.98 8.34 -15.54
N LYS A 256 21.85 7.61 -14.83
CA LYS A 256 22.45 8.05 -13.57
C LYS A 256 23.27 9.35 -13.68
N PRO A 257 24.13 9.55 -14.71
CA PRO A 257 24.88 10.81 -14.85
C PRO A 257 23.95 12.03 -15.00
N PHE A 258 22.85 11.87 -15.74
CA PHE A 258 21.84 12.90 -15.93
C PHE A 258 21.07 13.23 -14.64
N LEU A 259 20.78 12.21 -13.83
CA LEU A 259 20.15 12.39 -12.52
C LEU A 259 21.06 13.22 -11.60
N GLU A 260 22.34 12.87 -11.52
CA GLU A 260 23.33 13.57 -10.70
C GLU A 260 23.46 15.05 -11.10
N HIS A 261 23.42 15.34 -12.41
CA HIS A 261 23.41 16.71 -12.92
C HIS A 261 22.11 17.46 -12.60
N TYR A 262 20.95 16.81 -12.72
CA TYR A 262 19.63 17.43 -12.47
C TYR A 262 19.44 17.87 -11.01
N VAL A 263 20.02 17.13 -10.05
CA VAL A 263 19.81 17.38 -8.61
C VAL A 263 20.89 18.25 -7.97
N SER A 264 21.80 18.82 -8.77
CA SER A 264 22.98 19.52 -8.28
C SER A 264 22.70 20.85 -7.53
N THR A 265 21.55 21.51 -7.75
CA THR A 265 21.18 22.80 -7.12
C THR A 265 19.68 22.90 -6.77
N PRO A 266 19.21 22.33 -5.64
CA PRO A 266 17.80 22.41 -5.19
C PRO A 266 17.41 23.80 -4.67
N SER A 267 16.12 24.17 -4.73
CA SER A 267 15.57 25.37 -4.05
C SER A 267 15.02 25.05 -2.64
N PHE A 268 14.71 26.06 -1.82
CA PHE A 268 14.21 25.85 -0.45
C PHE A 268 12.83 25.16 -0.43
N ASP A 269 11.98 25.49 -1.39
CA ASP A 269 10.66 24.89 -1.53
C ASP A 269 10.74 23.43 -2.00
N ASP A 270 11.81 23.05 -2.72
CA ASP A 270 12.09 21.66 -3.11
C ASP A 270 12.43 20.79 -1.89
N LEU A 271 13.00 21.39 -0.82
CA LEU A 271 13.42 20.68 0.39
C LEU A 271 12.29 20.43 1.39
N ILE A 272 11.21 21.22 1.36
CA ILE A 272 10.09 21.15 2.33
C ILE A 272 8.94 20.25 1.86
N LYS A 273 8.77 20.03 0.54
CA LYS A 273 7.73 19.13 0.03
C LYS A 273 8.08 17.67 0.34
N ASN A 274 7.37 17.09 1.31
CA ASN A 274 7.64 15.80 1.97
C ASN A 274 7.71 14.51 1.11
N ASP A 275 7.79 14.59 -0.22
CA ASP A 275 7.88 13.41 -1.11
C ASP A 275 9.26 13.27 -1.79
N PHE A 276 10.24 14.12 -1.47
CA PHE A 276 11.57 14.05 -2.07
C PHE A 276 12.49 13.08 -1.32
N PRO A 277 13.15 12.11 -1.98
CA PRO A 277 14.14 11.26 -1.33
C PRO A 277 15.42 12.06 -1.05
N LEU A 278 15.50 12.68 0.14
CA LEU A 278 16.60 13.56 0.56
C LEU A 278 18.00 12.91 0.51
N HIS A 279 18.08 11.58 0.41
CA HIS A 279 19.34 10.85 0.26
C HIS A 279 19.95 10.96 -1.14
N ILE A 280 19.19 11.45 -2.13
CA ILE A 280 19.64 11.61 -3.52
C ILE A 280 20.26 13.01 -3.76
N LEU A 281 20.11 13.96 -2.83
CA LEU A 281 20.61 15.35 -2.99
C LEU A 281 22.07 15.55 -2.49
N PRO A 282 22.89 16.38 -3.17
CA PRO A 282 24.20 16.77 -2.67
C PRO A 282 24.12 17.67 -1.41
N LYS A 283 24.76 17.26 -0.31
CA LYS A 283 24.70 17.96 0.99
C LYS A 283 25.12 19.44 0.97
N ILE A 284 26.07 19.79 0.10
CA ILE A 284 26.63 21.15 0.01
C ILE A 284 25.59 22.15 -0.51
N ALA A 285 24.86 21.78 -1.57
CA ALA A 285 23.86 22.65 -2.17
C ALA A 285 22.65 22.88 -1.24
N VAL A 286 22.28 21.86 -0.46
CA VAL A 286 21.20 21.97 0.53
C VAL A 286 21.52 22.97 1.64
N ARG A 287 22.78 23.04 2.09
CA ARG A 287 23.21 23.99 3.14
C ARG A 287 23.05 25.44 2.70
N GLU A 288 23.51 25.78 1.50
CA GLU A 288 23.48 27.15 0.97
C GLU A 288 22.05 27.72 0.90
N VAL A 289 21.10 26.88 0.51
CA VAL A 289 19.67 27.21 0.40
C VAL A 289 19.02 27.50 1.75
N LEU A 290 19.32 26.68 2.77
CA LEU A 290 18.78 26.85 4.12
C LEU A 290 19.28 28.14 4.78
N THR A 291 20.55 28.49 4.59
CA THR A 291 21.17 29.73 5.09
C THR A 291 20.47 30.97 4.51
N ASN A 292 20.26 31.00 3.19
CA ASN A 292 19.60 32.13 2.51
C ASN A 292 18.15 32.33 2.99
N LYS A 293 17.44 31.26 3.36
CA LYS A 293 16.08 31.37 3.89
C LYS A 293 16.04 32.02 5.28
N LEU A 294 16.96 31.67 6.17
CA LEU A 294 17.03 32.25 7.52
C LEU A 294 17.21 33.77 7.47
N HIS A 295 18.11 34.27 6.61
CA HIS A 295 18.25 35.71 6.37
C HIS A 295 16.96 36.36 5.87
N SER A 296 16.20 35.69 5.00
CA SER A 296 14.92 36.22 4.51
C SER A 296 13.87 36.35 5.62
N ILE A 297 13.77 35.39 6.55
CA ILE A 297 12.82 35.42 7.67
C ILE A 297 13.17 36.54 8.63
N ASP A 298 14.46 36.72 8.91
CA ASP A 298 14.93 37.75 9.83
C ASP A 298 14.64 39.16 9.30
N ASN A 299 14.90 39.38 7.99
CA ASN A 299 14.64 40.66 7.34
C ASN A 299 13.15 40.99 7.23
N SER A 300 12.27 39.98 7.12
CA SER A 300 10.82 40.20 7.06
C SER A 300 10.15 40.31 8.44
N LYS A 301 10.86 39.95 9.51
CA LYS A 301 10.34 39.79 10.88
C LYS A 301 9.15 38.82 11.03
N ASP A 302 8.95 37.93 10.05
CA ASP A 302 7.83 36.97 10.05
C ASP A 302 8.19 35.68 10.79
N TYR A 303 8.38 35.79 12.10
CA TYR A 303 8.86 34.69 12.95
C TYR A 303 7.84 33.56 13.13
N CYS A 304 6.59 33.77 12.73
CA CYS A 304 5.54 32.75 12.70
C CYS A 304 5.81 31.64 11.67
N THR A 305 6.71 31.87 10.70
CA THR A 305 7.09 30.90 9.65
C THR A 305 8.13 29.88 10.11
N ILE A 306 8.65 30.01 11.34
CA ILE A 306 9.59 29.04 11.92
C ILE A 306 8.81 27.79 12.31
N THR A 307 8.84 26.79 11.44
CA THR A 307 8.15 25.50 11.65
C THR A 307 9.10 24.45 12.23
N PRO A 308 8.58 23.42 12.93
CA PRO A 308 9.39 22.26 13.34
C PRO A 308 10.09 21.56 12.16
N GLY A 309 9.49 21.61 10.95
CA GLY A 309 10.10 21.07 9.73
C GLY A 309 11.37 21.81 9.32
N LEU A 310 11.37 23.15 9.40
CA LEU A 310 12.58 23.95 9.19
C LEU A 310 13.64 23.64 10.26
N PHE A 311 13.26 23.56 11.53
CA PHE A 311 14.18 23.25 12.62
C PHE A 311 14.87 21.88 12.45
N LYS A 312 14.11 20.86 12.04
CA LYS A 312 14.64 19.52 11.71
C LYS A 312 15.61 19.55 10.53
N LEU A 313 15.35 20.36 9.50
CA LEU A 313 16.28 20.52 8.38
C LEU A 313 17.56 21.24 8.83
N LEU A 314 17.47 22.28 9.66
CA LEU A 314 18.63 22.99 10.21
C LEU A 314 19.50 22.08 11.09
N LEU A 315 18.88 21.21 11.89
CA LEU A 315 19.59 20.16 12.64
C LEU A 315 20.26 19.14 11.72
N LYS A 316 19.52 18.60 10.74
CA LYS A 316 20.00 17.56 9.83
C LYS A 316 21.19 18.01 8.97
N PHE A 317 21.34 19.31 8.75
CA PHE A 317 22.40 19.91 7.93
C PHE A 317 23.36 20.83 8.70
N ASP A 318 23.32 20.84 10.04
CA ASP A 318 24.22 21.59 10.96
C ASP A 318 24.22 23.13 10.83
N LEU A 319 23.06 23.80 10.87
CA LEU A 319 22.93 25.26 10.69
C LEU A 319 22.38 26.05 11.91
N ILE A 320 22.40 25.47 13.12
CA ILE A 320 21.80 26.07 14.33
C ILE A 320 22.53 27.33 14.83
N GLU A 321 23.85 27.41 14.69
CA GLU A 321 24.68 28.50 15.23
C GLU A 321 24.34 29.83 14.56
N TYR A 322 24.33 29.76 13.25
CA TYR A 322 23.91 30.82 12.36
C TYR A 322 22.47 31.28 12.68
N ALA A 323 21.55 30.36 12.97
CA ALA A 323 20.17 30.70 13.35
C ALA A 323 20.02 31.32 14.76
N THR A 324 21.02 31.17 15.65
CA THR A 324 20.94 31.59 17.06
C THR A 324 21.67 32.90 17.32
N PHE A 325 22.71 33.22 16.54
CA PHE A 325 23.59 34.35 16.82
C PHE A 325 23.69 35.39 15.70
N ASP A 326 23.50 34.97 14.44
CA ASP A 326 23.66 35.85 13.26
C ASP A 326 22.33 36.43 12.74
N VAL A 327 21.26 36.25 13.50
CA VAL A 327 19.93 36.84 13.28
C VAL A 327 19.58 37.89 14.34
N SER A 328 18.58 38.74 14.10
CA SER A 328 18.18 39.83 14.99
C SER A 328 17.71 39.37 16.38
N LYS A 329 17.79 40.25 17.40
CA LYS A 329 17.36 39.97 18.78
C LYS A 329 15.88 39.57 18.89
N ASP A 330 15.05 40.10 18.02
CA ASP A 330 13.62 39.78 17.96
C ASP A 330 13.42 38.31 17.51
N MET A 331 14.19 37.86 16.51
CA MET A 331 14.19 36.46 16.04
C MET A 331 14.75 35.50 17.09
N GLN A 332 15.80 35.90 17.80
CA GLN A 332 16.37 35.12 18.91
C GLN A 332 15.31 34.90 20.00
N SER A 333 14.63 35.95 20.44
CA SER A 333 13.58 35.85 21.45
C SER A 333 12.43 34.93 21.01
N ALA A 334 12.01 35.01 19.74
CA ALA A 334 10.98 34.13 19.18
C ALA A 334 11.41 32.64 19.15
N LEU A 335 12.67 32.36 18.79
CA LEU A 335 13.24 31.00 18.84
C LEU A 335 13.24 30.43 20.27
N PHE A 336 13.74 31.18 21.26
CA PHE A 336 13.81 30.74 22.67
C PHE A 336 12.45 30.62 23.37
N SER A 337 11.47 31.46 22.99
CA SER A 337 10.14 31.47 23.61
C SER A 337 9.21 30.37 23.07
N SER A 338 9.53 29.78 21.91
CA SER A 338 8.72 28.73 21.27
C SER A 338 8.75 27.38 22.01
N GLY A 339 9.59 27.22 23.05
CA GLY A 339 9.75 25.97 23.80
C GLY A 339 10.57 24.89 23.06
N ILE A 340 10.50 24.88 21.73
CA ILE A 340 11.22 23.95 20.83
C ILE A 340 12.74 24.01 21.06
N PHE A 341 13.25 25.18 21.45
CA PHE A 341 14.68 25.44 21.66
C PHE A 341 15.26 24.73 22.90
N ALA A 342 14.48 24.50 23.95
CA ALA A 342 14.99 23.87 25.18
C ALA A 342 14.99 22.34 25.13
N ASP A 343 14.08 21.78 24.32
CA ASP A 343 13.85 20.34 24.20
C ASP A 343 14.66 19.69 23.08
N GLU A 344 14.96 20.42 21.99
CA GLU A 344 15.69 19.87 20.82
C GLU A 344 17.12 20.43 20.62
N MET A 345 17.65 21.28 21.53
CA MET A 345 19.01 21.82 21.39
C MET A 345 20.14 20.85 21.78
N PRO A 346 21.19 20.72 20.96
CA PRO A 346 22.42 20.02 21.34
C PRO A 346 23.26 20.78 22.40
N ASP A 347 23.90 20.05 23.32
CA ASP A 347 24.68 20.58 24.47
C ASP A 347 25.78 21.60 24.13
N LYS A 348 26.33 21.57 22.90
CA LYS A 348 27.43 22.43 22.42
C LYS A 348 27.09 23.93 22.43
N TYR A 349 25.81 24.29 22.41
CA TYR A 349 25.41 25.71 22.33
C TYR A 349 25.34 26.44 23.67
N PHE A 350 25.16 25.70 24.77
CA PHE A 350 25.14 26.29 26.11
C PHE A 350 26.52 26.85 26.51
N THR A 351 27.59 26.26 25.98
CA THR A 351 29.00 26.50 26.34
C THR A 351 29.61 27.79 25.79
N GLU A 352 29.30 28.18 24.55
CA GLU A 352 29.99 29.30 23.87
C GLU A 352 29.41 30.70 24.20
N ASN A 353 28.32 30.82 24.99
CA ASN A 353 27.59 32.09 25.23
C ASN A 353 27.30 32.44 26.71
N ASN A 354 28.09 31.89 27.64
CA ASN A 354 27.85 31.92 29.09
C ASN A 354 27.80 33.31 29.77
N GLU A 355 28.61 34.27 29.32
CA GLU A 355 28.63 35.60 29.95
C GLU A 355 27.31 36.37 29.73
N LYS A 356 26.66 36.16 28.57
CA LYS A 356 25.35 36.75 28.24
C LYS A 356 24.21 36.07 29.02
N LEU A 357 24.32 34.77 29.27
CA LEU A 357 23.42 33.99 30.15
C LEU A 357 23.54 34.42 31.62
N TYR A 358 24.76 34.68 32.13
CA TYR A 358 25.00 35.09 33.52
C TYR A 358 24.49 36.51 33.83
N ARG A 359 24.67 37.48 32.92
CA ARG A 359 24.10 38.83 33.07
C ARG A 359 22.56 38.83 33.09
N TYR A 360 21.94 37.87 32.39
CA TYR A 360 20.50 37.62 32.46
C TYR A 360 20.08 36.92 33.77
N TRP A 361 20.88 36.01 34.33
CA TRP A 361 20.61 35.40 35.66
C TRP A 361 20.66 36.43 36.80
N GLN A 362 21.58 37.38 36.73
CA GLN A 362 21.69 38.46 37.72
C GLN A 362 20.52 39.45 37.69
N SER A 363 19.84 39.63 36.54
CA SER A 363 18.67 40.51 36.42
C SER A 363 17.36 39.88 36.92
N LEU A 364 17.40 38.65 37.47
CA LEU A 364 16.22 37.95 38.00
C LEU A 364 15.84 38.38 39.43
N PRO A 365 14.53 38.60 39.73
CA PRO A 365 14.10 39.34 40.92
C PRO A 365 13.93 38.57 42.27
N ASN A 366 14.07 37.23 42.36
CA ASN A 366 13.78 36.46 43.62
C ASN A 366 14.72 35.24 43.86
N SER A 367 15.12 34.97 45.11
CA SER A 367 15.92 33.81 45.59
C SER A 367 15.34 32.42 45.26
N GLN A 368 14.01 32.27 45.17
CA GLN A 368 13.33 31.03 44.75
C GLN A 368 13.43 30.79 43.23
N LEU A 369 13.34 31.84 42.41
CA LEU A 369 13.59 31.78 40.96
C LEU A 369 15.09 31.58 40.69
N LYS A 370 15.96 32.19 41.52
CA LYS A 370 17.40 31.96 41.50
C LYS A 370 17.75 30.52 41.83
N PHE A 371 17.13 29.91 42.86
CA PHE A 371 17.30 28.49 43.21
C PHE A 371 16.62 27.54 42.21
N GLY A 372 15.51 27.92 41.57
CA GLY A 372 14.85 27.11 40.53
C GLY A 372 15.64 27.05 39.23
N VAL A 373 16.24 28.18 38.82
CA VAL A 373 17.22 28.23 37.73
C VAL A 373 18.53 27.57 38.17
N LEU A 374 19.04 27.79 39.40
CA LEU A 374 20.25 27.11 39.89
C LEU A 374 20.06 25.60 39.98
N SER A 375 18.97 25.08 40.52
CA SER A 375 18.75 23.65 40.73
C SER A 375 18.56 22.89 39.41
N LYS A 376 17.81 23.46 38.45
CA LYS A 376 17.65 22.84 37.11
C LYS A 376 18.89 23.04 36.23
N SER A 377 19.57 24.18 36.33
CA SER A 377 20.84 24.41 35.64
C SER A 377 21.99 23.63 36.29
N VAL A 378 22.05 23.47 37.61
CA VAL A 378 23.04 22.64 38.35
C VAL A 378 22.78 21.18 38.05
N ASN A 379 21.54 20.70 37.96
CA ASN A 379 21.28 19.35 37.48
C ASN A 379 21.66 19.16 36.00
N LYS A 380 21.44 20.16 35.12
CA LYS A 380 21.89 20.10 33.72
C LYS A 380 23.42 20.25 33.59
N LEU A 381 24.08 21.05 34.44
CA LEU A 381 25.55 21.24 34.57
C LEU A 381 26.24 20.03 35.20
N ILE A 382 25.59 19.37 36.15
CA ILE A 382 26.04 18.11 36.73
C ILE A 382 26.06 17.03 35.64
N ASN A 383 25.13 17.10 34.69
CA ASN A 383 25.00 16.14 33.59
C ASN A 383 25.71 16.56 32.28
N SER A 384 26.13 17.83 32.14
CA SER A 384 26.85 18.36 30.97
C SER A 384 28.23 18.92 31.37
N SER A 385 29.28 18.13 31.12
CA SER A 385 30.66 18.36 31.56
C SER A 385 31.39 19.52 30.86
N GLN A 386 30.91 19.97 29.70
CA GLN A 386 31.50 21.09 28.95
C GLN A 386 31.01 22.43 29.51
N LEU A 387 29.72 22.52 29.86
CA LEU A 387 29.09 23.76 30.35
C LEU A 387 29.65 24.26 31.69
N TYR A 388 30.09 23.33 32.52
CA TYR A 388 30.73 23.59 33.81
C TYR A 388 32.13 24.24 33.68
N ASN A 389 32.87 23.94 32.59
CA ASN A 389 34.21 24.51 32.36
C ASN A 389 34.17 25.98 31.99
N ASP A 390 33.25 26.35 31.11
CA ASP A 390 33.21 27.69 30.55
C ASP A 390 32.71 28.73 31.59
N LEU A 391 32.00 28.27 32.63
CA LEU A 391 31.63 29.07 33.80
C LEU A 391 32.82 29.35 34.73
N LEU A 392 33.70 28.35 34.93
CA LEU A 392 34.90 28.46 35.78
C LEU A 392 35.97 29.38 35.17
N ALA A 393 36.00 29.53 33.85
CA ALA A 393 36.95 30.40 33.16
C ALA A 393 36.60 31.90 33.23
N ILE A 394 35.37 32.26 33.59
CA ILE A 394 34.83 33.64 33.48
C ILE A 394 34.69 34.34 34.86
N ILE A 395 34.59 33.58 35.96
CA ILE A 395 34.36 34.12 37.32
C ILE A 395 35.67 34.14 38.14
N PRO A 396 36.07 35.28 38.74
CA PRO A 396 37.30 35.38 39.53
C PRO A 396 37.37 34.39 40.73
N GLU A 397 38.50 33.70 40.88
CA GLU A 397 38.74 32.64 41.88
C GLU A 397 38.48 33.09 43.33
N GLN A 398 38.78 34.35 43.66
CA GLN A 398 38.55 34.91 45.00
C GLN A 398 37.06 34.93 45.40
N ILE A 399 36.16 35.15 44.43
CA ILE A 399 34.71 35.14 44.66
C ILE A 399 34.23 33.71 44.90
N LEU A 400 34.80 32.74 44.19
CA LEU A 400 34.52 31.32 44.38
C LEU A 400 35.00 30.81 45.76
N PHE A 401 36.18 31.25 46.24
CA PHE A 401 36.67 30.93 47.58
C PHE A 401 35.73 31.43 48.68
N ASN A 402 35.23 32.67 48.57
CA ASN A 402 34.30 33.22 49.55
C ASN A 402 32.98 32.43 49.58
N ILE A 403 32.42 32.12 48.41
CA ILE A 403 31.20 31.32 48.27
C ILE A 403 31.39 29.93 48.92
N ILE A 404 32.51 29.26 48.65
CA ILE A 404 32.76 27.89 49.16
C ILE A 404 33.05 27.88 50.66
N THR A 405 33.71 28.92 51.18
CA THR A 405 33.98 29.07 52.62
C THR A 405 32.69 29.32 53.39
N GLU A 406 31.79 30.16 52.86
CA GLU A 406 30.46 30.45 53.42
C GLU A 406 29.57 29.21 53.42
N ILE A 407 29.67 28.36 52.39
CA ILE A 407 28.95 27.09 52.35
C ILE A 407 29.56 26.04 53.31
N LYS A 408 30.90 25.95 53.43
CA LYS A 408 31.58 25.01 54.35
C LYS A 408 31.26 25.32 55.82
N SER A 409 31.21 26.59 56.19
CA SER A 409 30.90 27.02 57.57
C SER A 409 29.44 26.78 57.95
N GLU A 410 28.52 26.87 56.98
CA GLU A 410 27.09 26.71 57.22
C GLU A 410 26.63 25.23 57.18
N PHE A 411 27.33 24.35 56.44
CA PHE A 411 26.88 22.97 56.20
C PHE A 411 27.92 21.83 56.39
N GLY A 412 29.18 22.10 56.76
CA GLY A 412 30.24 21.08 56.88
C GLY A 412 30.72 20.53 55.51
N THR A 413 31.47 19.42 55.51
CA THR A 413 31.93 18.76 54.27
C THR A 413 30.84 17.84 53.72
N VAL A 414 30.15 18.25 52.65
CA VAL A 414 28.98 17.52 52.10
C VAL A 414 29.20 17.01 50.67
N ALA A 415 28.68 15.82 50.39
CA ALA A 415 28.91 15.09 49.15
C ALA A 415 28.57 15.84 47.84
N PRO A 416 27.48 16.64 47.72
CA PRO A 416 27.18 17.37 46.48
C PRO A 416 28.25 18.42 46.11
N ILE A 417 28.91 19.00 47.11
CA ILE A 417 29.92 20.04 46.92
C ILE A 417 31.27 19.41 46.62
N VAL A 418 31.63 18.32 47.30
CA VAL A 418 32.79 17.52 46.91
C VAL A 418 32.62 17.05 45.46
N ASN A 419 31.43 16.56 45.08
CA ASN A 419 31.09 16.17 43.71
C ASN A 419 31.22 17.29 42.68
N LEU A 420 30.86 18.53 43.05
CA LEU A 420 30.99 19.68 42.18
C LEU A 420 32.47 20.08 42.05
N LEU A 421 33.15 20.27 43.16
CA LEU A 421 34.51 20.82 43.23
C LEU A 421 35.59 19.89 42.70
N GLY A 422 35.40 18.58 42.73
CA GLY A 422 36.39 17.67 42.15
C GLY A 422 36.00 17.04 40.81
N LYS A 423 35.01 17.62 40.11
CA LYS A 423 34.78 17.31 38.68
C LYS A 423 35.85 17.87 37.73
N LYS A 424 36.64 18.87 38.14
CA LYS A 424 37.63 19.56 37.29
C LYS A 424 38.92 19.87 38.04
N THR A 425 40.01 20.00 37.29
CA THR A 425 41.36 20.28 37.79
C THR A 425 41.59 21.72 38.21
N GLU A 426 40.87 22.71 37.64
CA GLU A 426 41.06 24.13 38.00
C GLU A 426 40.53 24.45 39.40
N THR A 427 39.51 23.73 39.88
CA THR A 427 38.94 23.85 41.22
C THR A 427 39.70 23.06 42.29
N LYS A 428 40.85 22.48 41.93
CA LYS A 428 41.66 21.64 42.82
C LYS A 428 42.12 22.36 44.08
N ARG A 429 42.51 23.64 44.00
CA ARG A 429 42.89 24.44 45.19
C ARG A 429 41.72 24.68 46.15
N LEU A 430 40.54 24.91 45.58
CA LEU A 430 39.28 25.06 46.34
C LEU A 430 38.88 23.74 47.01
N LEU A 431 39.03 22.63 46.29
CA LEU A 431 38.81 21.29 46.82
C LEU A 431 39.81 20.95 47.92
N GLU A 432 41.11 21.16 47.71
CA GLU A 432 42.20 20.94 48.69
C GLU A 432 41.96 21.74 49.98
N HIS A 433 41.53 23.00 49.86
CA HIS A 433 41.13 23.82 51.00
C HIS A 433 39.85 23.30 51.69
N TYR A 434 38.92 22.74 50.93
CA TYR A 434 37.70 22.15 51.47
C TYR A 434 37.95 20.83 52.21
N ILE A 435 39.03 20.09 51.93
CA ILE A 435 39.26 18.71 52.42
C ILE A 435 40.54 18.50 53.27
N SER A 436 41.29 19.54 53.62
CA SER A 436 42.66 19.44 54.16
C SER A 436 42.86 18.60 55.43
N ASP A 437 41.81 18.35 56.23
CA ASP A 437 41.93 17.80 57.59
C ASP A 437 41.22 16.43 57.75
N LEU A 438 41.14 15.64 56.67
CA LEU A 438 40.41 14.35 56.64
C LEU A 438 41.13 13.19 57.39
N SER A 439 40.40 12.39 58.16
CA SER A 439 40.88 11.18 58.86
C SER A 439 40.36 9.85 58.26
N TYR A 440 40.92 8.68 58.66
CA TYR A 440 40.37 7.36 58.27
C TYR A 440 38.91 7.18 58.74
N GLU A 441 38.53 7.75 59.88
CA GLU A 441 37.14 7.69 60.35
C GLU A 441 36.18 8.53 59.49
N ASP A 442 36.63 9.69 58.97
CA ASP A 442 35.83 10.53 58.07
C ASP A 442 35.58 9.86 56.72
N LEU A 443 36.54 9.05 56.25
CA LEU A 443 36.41 8.24 55.04
C LEU A 443 35.37 7.12 55.19
N VAL A 444 35.14 6.63 56.41
CA VAL A 444 34.22 5.50 56.68
C VAL A 444 32.83 5.98 57.15
N LYS A 445 32.71 7.15 57.81
CA LYS A 445 31.44 7.62 58.43
C LYS A 445 30.58 8.58 57.59
N ASN A 446 31.10 9.31 56.59
CA ASN A 446 30.40 10.44 55.94
C ASN A 446 29.97 10.26 54.46
N ASP A 447 29.97 9.03 53.92
CA ASP A 447 29.53 8.69 52.55
C ASP A 447 30.10 9.61 51.44
N LEU A 448 31.33 10.08 51.65
CA LEU A 448 32.00 11.02 50.76
C LEU A 448 32.30 10.36 49.41
N PRO A 449 32.23 11.10 48.28
CA PRO A 449 32.56 10.54 46.98
C PRO A 449 34.08 10.33 46.86
N LEU A 450 34.55 9.19 47.37
CA LEU A 450 35.97 8.81 47.50
C LEU A 450 36.78 8.96 46.20
N ARG A 451 36.13 8.81 45.03
CA ARG A 451 36.75 8.96 43.70
C ARG A 451 37.20 10.38 43.36
N ILE A 452 36.75 11.36 44.15
CA ILE A 452 36.92 12.78 43.88
C ILE A 452 37.99 13.40 44.79
N LEU A 453 38.26 12.76 45.93
CA LEU A 453 39.34 13.14 46.81
C LEU A 453 40.70 12.88 46.14
N PRO A 454 41.72 13.74 46.34
CA PRO A 454 43.06 13.52 45.83
C PRO A 454 43.60 12.18 46.29
N LYS A 455 43.98 11.34 45.32
CA LYS A 455 44.47 9.98 45.55
C LYS A 455 45.57 9.92 46.61
N VAL A 456 46.55 10.85 46.52
CA VAL A 456 47.69 10.93 47.45
C VAL A 456 47.26 11.11 48.90
N VAL A 457 46.21 11.89 49.16
CA VAL A 457 45.71 12.14 50.52
C VAL A 457 45.11 10.86 51.10
N VAL A 458 44.29 10.16 50.30
CA VAL A 458 43.68 8.91 50.74
C VAL A 458 44.70 7.77 50.80
N GLU A 459 45.64 7.71 49.86
CA GLU A 459 46.73 6.73 49.83
C GLU A 459 47.66 6.89 51.04
N ASP A 460 48.04 8.11 51.38
CA ASP A 460 48.85 8.39 52.56
C ASP A 460 48.14 7.92 53.85
N ILE A 461 46.83 8.16 53.96
CA ILE A 461 46.01 7.65 55.08
C ILE A 461 46.01 6.11 55.10
N LEU A 462 45.80 5.45 53.95
CA LEU A 462 45.72 3.99 53.85
C LEU A 462 47.07 3.28 53.99
N ILE A 463 48.16 3.85 53.49
CA ILE A 463 49.53 3.34 53.63
C ILE A 463 49.99 3.47 55.08
N LYS A 464 49.72 4.61 55.74
CA LYS A 464 49.96 4.75 57.18
C LYS A 464 49.19 3.69 57.97
N GLN A 465 47.96 3.38 57.56
CA GLN A 465 47.19 2.30 58.17
C GLN A 465 47.82 0.92 57.92
N LEU A 466 48.30 0.60 56.71
CA LEU A 466 48.99 -0.66 56.41
C LEU A 466 50.29 -0.84 57.19
N HIS A 467 51.14 0.20 57.26
CA HIS A 467 52.36 0.15 58.06
C HIS A 467 52.08 0.07 59.55
N TYR A 468 51.03 0.74 60.04
CA TYR A 468 50.57 0.57 61.42
C TYR A 468 50.22 -0.89 61.71
N ILE A 469 49.55 -1.59 60.79
CA ILE A 469 49.23 -3.03 60.90
C ILE A 469 50.50 -3.89 60.91
N GLU A 470 51.43 -3.64 59.99
CA GLU A 470 52.67 -4.39 59.87
C GLU A 470 53.56 -4.25 61.12
N VAL A 471 53.65 -3.04 61.69
CA VAL A 471 54.44 -2.74 62.89
C VAL A 471 53.76 -3.26 64.16
N SER A 472 52.44 -3.09 64.28
CA SER A 472 51.68 -3.54 65.46
C SER A 472 51.47 -5.05 65.50
N LYS A 473 51.57 -5.73 64.35
CA LYS A 473 51.17 -7.13 64.13
C LYS A 473 49.73 -7.44 64.52
N ASP A 474 48.89 -6.41 64.67
CA ASP A 474 47.48 -6.56 64.96
C ASP A 474 46.69 -6.72 63.67
N TYR A 475 46.71 -7.92 63.12
CA TYR A 475 45.99 -8.26 61.89
C TYR A 475 44.46 -8.21 62.03
N SER A 476 43.90 -7.98 63.23
CA SER A 476 42.45 -7.84 63.44
C SER A 476 41.89 -6.54 62.84
N THR A 477 42.75 -5.54 62.67
CA THR A 477 42.44 -4.24 62.06
C THR A 477 42.41 -4.28 60.52
N LEU A 478 42.74 -5.43 59.92
CA LEU A 478 42.66 -5.67 58.48
C LEU A 478 41.21 -6.02 58.09
N THR A 479 40.34 -5.00 58.13
CA THR A 479 38.89 -5.13 57.95
C THR A 479 38.46 -5.23 56.48
N GLN A 480 37.21 -5.63 56.24
CA GLN A 480 36.62 -5.65 54.89
C GLN A 480 36.56 -4.25 54.27
N ASP A 481 36.35 -3.20 55.07
CA ASP A 481 36.30 -1.82 54.59
C ASP A 481 37.68 -1.29 54.23
N LEU A 482 38.72 -1.67 55.00
CA LEU A 482 40.11 -1.41 54.60
C LEU A 482 40.43 -2.14 53.28
N LEU A 483 40.04 -3.41 53.12
CA LEU A 483 40.24 -4.14 51.86
C LEU A 483 39.57 -3.45 50.67
N LYS A 484 38.32 -3.01 50.82
CA LYS A 484 37.58 -2.27 49.79
C LYS A 484 38.25 -0.93 49.45
N LEU A 485 38.80 -0.24 50.44
CA LEU A 485 39.55 1.00 50.25
C LEU A 485 40.89 0.74 49.53
N LEU A 486 41.64 -0.29 49.91
CA LEU A 486 42.86 -0.68 49.21
C LEU A 486 42.59 -1.06 47.74
N ILE A 487 41.45 -1.70 47.46
CA ILE A 487 40.97 -1.96 46.10
C ILE A 487 40.62 -0.66 45.39
N ALA A 488 39.86 0.23 46.04
CA ALA A 488 39.39 1.48 45.45
C ALA A 488 40.52 2.47 45.11
N PHE A 489 41.66 2.37 45.79
CA PHE A 489 42.82 3.25 45.60
C PHE A 489 44.02 2.56 44.91
N ASP A 490 43.85 1.36 44.33
CA ASP A 490 44.89 0.59 43.65
C ASP A 490 46.14 0.26 44.51
N LEU A 491 45.99 0.31 45.84
CA LEU A 491 47.09 0.05 46.77
C LEU A 491 47.33 -1.45 47.01
N LEU A 492 46.52 -2.32 46.42
CA LEU A 492 46.72 -3.76 46.45
C LEU A 492 47.98 -4.20 45.72
N GLU A 493 48.33 -3.55 44.62
CA GLU A 493 49.57 -3.84 43.88
C GLU A 493 50.78 -3.46 44.74
N TYR A 494 50.75 -2.26 45.32
CA TYR A 494 51.73 -1.82 46.32
C TYR A 494 51.82 -2.82 47.48
N ALA A 495 50.68 -3.22 48.06
CA ALA A 495 50.66 -4.15 49.18
C ALA A 495 51.18 -5.56 48.82
N THR A 496 50.92 -6.03 47.59
CA THR A 496 51.36 -7.36 47.09
C THR A 496 52.77 -7.37 46.51
N PHE A 497 53.42 -6.21 46.41
CA PHE A 497 54.78 -6.04 45.90
C PHE A 497 55.77 -5.59 46.99
N GLU A 498 55.42 -4.53 47.74
CA GLU A 498 56.30 -3.83 48.70
C GLU A 498 56.24 -4.37 50.14
N MET A 499 55.13 -4.97 50.56
CA MET A 499 55.00 -5.50 51.93
C MET A 499 55.74 -6.82 52.13
N SER A 500 55.94 -7.22 53.38
CA SER A 500 56.52 -8.53 53.72
C SER A 500 55.71 -9.72 53.19
N ASP A 501 56.37 -10.88 52.99
CA ASP A 501 55.74 -12.10 52.47
C ASP A 501 54.58 -12.59 53.36
N ASP A 502 54.66 -12.36 54.68
CA ASP A 502 53.59 -12.67 55.63
C ASP A 502 52.35 -11.82 55.37
N ILE A 503 52.51 -10.50 55.16
CA ILE A 503 51.41 -9.60 54.78
C ILE A 503 50.85 -10.00 53.42
N LYS A 504 51.68 -10.32 52.42
CA LYS A 504 51.23 -10.75 51.08
C LYS A 504 50.35 -12.01 51.16
N LEU A 505 50.79 -13.02 51.90
CA LEU A 505 50.05 -14.27 52.09
C LEU A 505 48.76 -14.07 52.88
N ILE A 506 48.79 -13.31 53.97
CA ILE A 506 47.61 -13.03 54.80
C ILE A 506 46.59 -12.20 54.03
N LEU A 507 47.03 -11.19 53.28
CA LEU A 507 46.17 -10.31 52.49
C LEU A 507 45.49 -11.09 51.37
N VAL A 508 46.22 -11.94 50.64
CA VAL A 508 45.65 -12.82 49.60
C VAL A 508 44.70 -13.88 50.19
N LYS A 509 45.04 -14.46 51.35
CA LYS A 509 44.19 -15.45 52.05
C LYS A 509 42.93 -14.84 52.67
N HIS A 510 43.01 -13.60 53.15
CA HIS A 510 41.85 -12.87 53.67
C HIS A 510 40.94 -12.43 52.52
N ALA A 511 41.55 -11.99 51.41
CA ALA A 511 40.82 -11.58 50.22
C ALA A 511 40.11 -12.76 49.53
N SER A 512 40.71 -13.96 49.49
CA SER A 512 40.05 -15.15 48.95
C SER A 512 38.79 -15.57 49.72
N GLY A 513 38.75 -15.32 51.03
CA GLY A 513 37.58 -15.60 51.87
C GLY A 513 36.50 -14.54 51.82
N LYS A 514 36.85 -13.26 51.65
CA LYS A 514 35.92 -12.12 51.77
C LYS A 514 35.50 -11.49 50.44
N LEU A 515 36.32 -11.62 49.39
CA LEU A 515 36.10 -11.04 48.06
C LEU A 515 36.54 -12.03 46.97
N PRO A 516 35.92 -13.21 46.84
CA PRO A 516 36.44 -14.36 46.08
C PRO A 516 36.57 -14.20 44.56
N ASP A 517 36.12 -13.08 43.97
CA ASP A 517 36.08 -12.90 42.52
C ASP A 517 36.43 -11.45 42.08
N ASP A 518 37.13 -10.67 42.93
CA ASP A 518 37.45 -9.27 42.65
C ASP A 518 38.63 -9.11 41.65
N LYS A 519 38.36 -8.40 40.55
CA LYS A 519 39.30 -8.25 39.43
C LYS A 519 40.57 -7.48 39.78
N SER A 520 40.50 -6.55 40.74
CA SER A 520 41.65 -5.75 41.16
C SER A 520 42.66 -6.61 41.91
N ILE A 521 42.19 -7.65 42.60
CA ILE A 521 43.05 -8.64 43.24
C ILE A 521 43.78 -9.47 42.18
N PHE A 522 43.10 -9.93 41.12
CA PHE A 522 43.75 -10.68 40.04
C PHE A 522 44.83 -9.86 39.35
N LYS A 523 44.58 -8.58 39.09
CA LYS A 523 45.56 -7.67 38.50
C LYS A 523 46.80 -7.49 39.38
N ALA A 524 46.60 -7.32 40.69
CA ALA A 524 47.68 -7.19 41.66
C ALA A 524 48.51 -8.49 41.74
N ILE A 525 47.84 -9.65 41.78
CA ILE A 525 48.51 -10.95 41.74
C ILE A 525 49.28 -11.16 40.42
N CYS A 526 48.69 -10.84 39.26
CA CYS A 526 49.31 -11.03 37.94
C CYS A 526 50.61 -10.24 37.75
N LYS A 527 50.75 -9.09 38.42
CA LYS A 527 51.96 -8.26 38.36
C LYS A 527 53.01 -8.61 39.41
N SER A 528 52.64 -9.42 40.40
CA SER A 528 53.59 -9.96 41.35
C SER A 528 54.55 -10.93 40.64
N VAL A 529 55.83 -10.87 41.01
CA VAL A 529 56.87 -11.82 40.57
C VAL A 529 56.47 -13.27 40.87
N ARG A 530 55.61 -13.49 41.87
CA ARG A 530 55.08 -14.80 42.28
C ARG A 530 53.60 -14.99 41.93
N GLY A 531 53.12 -14.34 40.87
CA GLY A 531 51.71 -14.32 40.50
C GLY A 531 51.07 -15.70 40.32
N LYS A 532 51.79 -16.67 39.75
CA LYS A 532 51.32 -18.07 39.64
C LYS A 532 51.03 -18.69 41.03
N GLU A 533 51.94 -18.48 41.97
CA GLU A 533 51.90 -19.10 43.29
C GLU A 533 50.85 -18.44 44.18
N LEU A 534 50.72 -17.11 44.10
CA LEU A 534 49.67 -16.35 44.77
C LEU A 534 48.27 -16.69 44.20
N MET A 535 48.13 -16.94 42.89
CA MET A 535 46.86 -17.42 42.32
C MET A 535 46.48 -18.81 42.86
N ASN A 536 47.45 -19.71 43.02
CA ASN A 536 47.21 -21.03 43.61
C ASN A 536 46.74 -20.91 45.08
N VAL A 537 47.25 -19.94 45.83
CA VAL A 537 46.81 -19.65 47.21
C VAL A 537 45.42 -19.03 47.25
N TYR A 538 45.11 -18.11 46.32
CA TYR A 538 43.83 -17.41 46.29
C TYR A 538 42.65 -18.34 45.97
N PHE A 539 42.82 -19.32 45.07
CA PHE A 539 41.71 -20.21 44.67
C PHE A 539 41.82 -21.67 45.15
N GLY A 540 42.98 -22.12 45.61
CA GLY A 540 43.26 -23.54 45.89
C GLY A 540 43.44 -24.38 44.61
N GLN A 541 43.25 -25.70 44.70
CA GLN A 541 43.41 -26.67 43.57
C GLN A 541 42.31 -26.60 42.48
N LYS A 542 41.65 -25.46 42.25
CA LYS A 542 40.51 -25.35 41.31
C LYS A 542 40.97 -25.14 39.86
N ASP A 543 40.20 -25.69 38.91
CA ASP A 543 40.48 -25.62 37.46
C ASP A 543 39.82 -24.41 36.77
N LEU A 544 40.31 -24.06 35.57
CA LEU A 544 39.87 -22.91 34.76
C LEU A 544 38.36 -22.91 34.43
N THR A 545 37.74 -24.09 34.44
CA THR A 545 36.28 -24.25 34.25
C THR A 545 35.51 -23.53 35.35
N SER A 546 35.95 -23.60 36.61
CA SER A 546 35.27 -22.88 37.70
C SER A 546 35.39 -21.35 37.59
N PHE A 547 36.44 -20.84 36.93
CA PHE A 547 36.64 -19.40 36.71
C PHE A 547 35.67 -18.85 35.65
N LEU A 548 35.51 -19.60 34.56
CA LEU A 548 34.61 -19.24 33.46
C LEU A 548 33.15 -19.28 33.87
N GLU A 549 32.76 -20.26 34.69
CA GLU A 549 31.40 -20.35 35.26
C GLU A 549 31.06 -19.17 36.17
N ARG A 550 32.07 -18.49 36.74
CA ARG A 550 31.92 -17.29 37.56
C ARG A 550 32.06 -15.98 36.79
N GLY A 551 32.19 -16.04 35.45
CA GLY A 551 32.27 -14.86 34.59
C GLY A 551 33.60 -14.09 34.66
N ILE A 552 34.67 -14.72 35.17
CA ILE A 552 36.01 -14.10 35.22
C ILE A 552 36.66 -14.22 33.83
N SER A 553 37.12 -13.08 33.30
CA SER A 553 37.81 -13.06 31.99
C SER A 553 39.17 -13.75 32.09
N ILE A 554 39.44 -14.62 31.12
CA ILE A 554 40.73 -15.29 30.96
C ILE A 554 41.89 -14.29 30.82
N GLU A 555 41.62 -13.11 30.27
CA GLU A 555 42.61 -12.04 30.06
C GLU A 555 43.10 -11.42 31.39
N LEU A 556 42.41 -11.66 32.50
CA LEU A 556 42.77 -11.19 33.84
C LEU A 556 43.63 -12.19 34.62
N LEU A 557 43.86 -13.38 34.07
CA LEU A 557 44.62 -14.45 34.70
C LEU A 557 46.06 -14.46 34.18
N PRO A 558 47.05 -14.95 34.96
CA PRO A 558 48.42 -15.07 34.49
C PRO A 558 48.48 -15.96 33.24
N ILE A 559 49.13 -15.50 32.18
CA ILE A 559 49.13 -16.20 30.88
C ILE A 559 49.67 -17.63 30.97
N GLU A 560 50.66 -17.85 31.84
CA GLU A 560 51.22 -19.18 32.09
C GLU A 560 50.23 -20.12 32.80
N TYR A 561 49.36 -19.59 33.66
CA TYR A 561 48.26 -20.36 34.26
C TYR A 561 47.19 -20.71 33.21
N VAL A 562 46.83 -19.74 32.35
CA VAL A 562 45.84 -19.95 31.28
C VAL A 562 46.32 -20.99 30.26
N LYS A 563 47.57 -20.91 29.82
CA LYS A 563 48.17 -21.85 28.85
C LYS A 563 48.06 -23.30 29.35
N GLU A 564 48.45 -23.56 30.60
CA GLU A 564 48.40 -24.88 31.23
C GLU A 564 46.96 -25.44 31.23
N GLN A 565 46.00 -24.61 31.63
CA GLN A 565 44.61 -25.02 31.75
C GLN A 565 43.89 -25.20 30.40
N VAL A 566 44.15 -24.34 29.42
CA VAL A 566 43.59 -24.47 28.06
C VAL A 566 44.15 -25.72 27.38
N GLN A 567 45.42 -26.07 27.59
CA GLN A 567 45.98 -27.32 27.07
C GLN A 567 45.29 -28.56 27.66
N VAL A 568 44.99 -28.56 28.97
CA VAL A 568 44.23 -29.64 29.64
C VAL A 568 42.80 -29.74 29.10
N ALA A 569 42.14 -28.61 28.83
CA ALA A 569 40.80 -28.59 28.25
C ALA A 569 40.76 -29.05 26.79
N MET A 570 41.75 -28.67 25.97
CA MET A 570 41.84 -29.08 24.56
C MET A 570 42.02 -30.61 24.42
N GLN A 571 42.66 -31.28 25.38
CA GLN A 571 42.74 -32.75 25.43
C GLN A 571 41.39 -33.42 25.71
N ARG A 572 40.45 -32.74 26.38
CA ARG A 572 39.10 -33.27 26.66
C ARG A 572 38.18 -33.22 25.44
N LEU A 573 38.40 -32.28 24.52
CA LEU A 573 37.66 -32.18 23.24
C LEU A 573 37.93 -33.34 22.28
N GLU A 574 39.00 -34.11 22.49
CA GLU A 574 39.30 -35.32 21.72
C GLU A 574 38.45 -36.54 22.15
N ASN A 575 37.67 -36.45 23.25
CA ASN A 575 36.90 -37.57 23.79
C ASN A 575 35.41 -37.21 24.07
N PRO A 576 34.47 -37.53 23.14
CA PRO A 576 33.14 -36.91 23.07
C PRO A 576 32.12 -37.36 24.14
N LYS A 577 32.41 -38.39 24.95
CA LYS A 577 31.43 -38.95 25.91
C LYS A 577 31.38 -38.27 27.29
N LYS A 578 32.17 -37.21 27.54
CA LYS A 578 32.38 -36.68 28.92
C LYS A 578 32.17 -35.18 29.19
N SER A 579 31.79 -34.32 28.25
CA SER A 579 31.66 -32.87 28.56
C SER A 579 30.23 -32.32 28.35
N ALA A 580 29.45 -32.28 29.43
CA ALA A 580 28.07 -31.78 29.45
C ALA A 580 27.94 -30.26 29.74
N LYS A 581 28.90 -29.42 29.33
CA LYS A 581 28.76 -27.95 29.46
C LYS A 581 29.21 -27.23 28.18
N SER A 582 28.28 -27.00 27.26
CA SER A 582 28.53 -26.37 25.93
C SER A 582 29.15 -24.97 26.02
N VAL A 583 28.66 -24.12 26.92
CA VAL A 583 29.09 -22.72 27.09
C VAL A 583 30.57 -22.63 27.47
N VAL A 584 31.05 -23.53 28.33
CA VAL A 584 32.43 -23.56 28.82
C VAL A 584 33.40 -23.95 27.69
N ASN A 585 32.99 -24.85 26.80
CA ASN A 585 33.79 -25.26 25.64
C ASN A 585 33.95 -24.10 24.63
N GLY A 586 32.90 -23.33 24.34
CA GLY A 586 32.98 -22.18 23.43
C GLY A 586 33.94 -21.09 23.91
N LEU A 587 33.91 -20.76 25.20
CA LEU A 587 34.82 -19.77 25.80
C LEU A 587 36.28 -20.21 25.78
N LEU A 588 36.55 -21.49 26.05
CA LEU A 588 37.89 -22.08 25.99
C LEU A 588 38.43 -22.13 24.55
N ILE A 589 37.58 -22.47 23.58
CA ILE A 589 37.92 -22.42 22.15
C ILE A 589 38.24 -20.99 21.71
N ARG A 590 37.42 -20.01 22.11
CA ARG A 590 37.65 -18.59 21.81
C ARG A 590 38.97 -18.09 22.39
N ALA A 591 39.33 -18.52 23.60
CA ALA A 591 40.62 -18.20 24.20
C ALA A 591 41.78 -18.86 23.45
N ALA A 592 41.65 -20.13 23.08
CA ALA A 592 42.67 -20.85 22.28
C ALA A 592 42.87 -20.21 20.90
N LEU A 593 41.81 -19.70 20.27
CA LEU A 593 41.88 -18.98 18.98
C LEU A 593 42.59 -17.62 19.07
N LYS A 594 42.66 -17.00 20.26
CA LYS A 594 43.37 -15.74 20.51
C LYS A 594 44.87 -15.93 20.81
N ILE A 595 45.28 -17.11 21.27
CA ILE A 595 46.68 -17.41 21.59
C ILE A 595 47.38 -17.93 20.33
N SER A 596 48.36 -17.18 19.82
CA SER A 596 49.06 -17.47 18.54
C SER A 596 49.59 -18.90 18.45
N GLU A 597 50.19 -19.42 19.53
CA GLU A 597 50.76 -20.78 19.62
C GLU A 597 49.70 -21.89 19.59
N LEU A 598 48.48 -21.61 20.06
CA LEU A 598 47.39 -22.60 20.18
C LEU A 598 46.36 -22.51 19.05
N ARG A 599 46.32 -21.39 18.32
CA ARG A 599 45.31 -21.11 17.29
C ARG A 599 45.24 -22.17 16.20
N LEU A 600 46.38 -22.61 15.66
CA LEU A 600 46.41 -23.64 14.61
C LEU A 600 45.91 -25.00 15.13
N LYS A 601 46.28 -25.36 16.36
CA LYS A 601 45.81 -26.60 17.00
C LYS A 601 44.31 -26.54 17.30
N ALA A 602 43.80 -25.37 17.71
CA ALA A 602 42.38 -25.13 17.93
C ALA A 602 41.58 -25.25 16.62
N ILE A 603 42.04 -24.63 15.54
CA ILE A 603 41.41 -24.75 14.20
C ILE A 603 41.39 -26.21 13.72
N HIS A 604 42.46 -26.97 13.95
CA HIS A 604 42.51 -28.39 13.59
C HIS A 604 41.51 -29.25 14.39
N LEU A 605 41.39 -29.01 15.70
CA LEU A 605 40.43 -29.70 16.54
C LEU A 605 38.98 -29.30 16.21
N ILE A 606 38.73 -28.03 15.88
CA ILE A 606 37.43 -27.53 15.40
C ILE A 606 37.00 -28.25 14.11
N LYS A 607 37.93 -28.47 13.16
CA LYS A 607 37.65 -29.23 11.94
C LYS A 607 37.31 -30.71 12.19
N LYS A 608 37.65 -31.24 13.38
CA LYS A 608 37.30 -32.59 13.84
C LYS A 608 36.10 -32.60 14.79
N ALA A 609 35.41 -31.47 14.96
CA ALA A 609 34.32 -31.35 15.92
C ALA A 609 33.14 -32.28 15.61
N HIS A 610 32.52 -32.75 16.69
CA HIS A 610 31.33 -33.59 16.67
C HIS A 610 30.05 -32.80 16.39
N ILE A 611 29.00 -33.49 15.94
CA ILE A 611 27.76 -32.87 15.42
C ILE A 611 27.04 -31.94 16.41
N THR A 612 27.08 -32.31 17.68
CA THR A 612 26.49 -31.57 18.79
C THR A 612 27.19 -30.25 19.11
N ASN A 613 28.39 -30.01 18.58
CA ASN A 613 29.19 -28.82 18.87
C ASN A 613 29.17 -27.77 17.74
N TYR A 614 28.58 -28.06 16.57
CA TYR A 614 28.65 -27.16 15.41
C TYR A 614 28.11 -25.77 15.72
N PHE A 615 26.92 -25.67 16.32
CA PHE A 615 26.29 -24.38 16.62
C PHE A 615 27.16 -23.53 17.56
N ASP A 616 27.55 -24.10 18.69
CA ASP A 616 28.38 -23.41 19.70
C ASP A 616 29.74 -22.98 19.12
N ILE A 617 30.35 -23.82 18.27
CA ILE A 617 31.61 -23.52 17.59
C ILE A 617 31.42 -22.38 16.58
N ILE A 618 30.39 -22.44 15.74
CA ILE A 618 30.14 -21.41 14.70
C ILE A 618 29.92 -20.04 15.37
N GLN A 619 29.19 -19.97 16.47
CA GLN A 619 29.02 -18.73 17.24
C GLN A 619 30.31 -18.19 17.86
N CYS A 620 31.36 -19.00 17.97
CA CYS A 620 32.65 -18.58 18.50
C CYS A 620 33.61 -18.04 17.43
N LEU A 621 33.33 -18.30 16.15
CA LEU A 621 34.14 -17.86 15.03
C LEU A 621 33.81 -16.41 14.64
N THR A 622 34.80 -15.71 14.08
CA THR A 622 34.65 -14.33 13.63
C THR A 622 34.52 -14.25 12.12
N ASN A 623 34.15 -13.09 11.58
CA ASN A 623 34.09 -12.87 10.12
C ASN A 623 35.44 -13.16 9.42
N HIS A 624 36.56 -13.05 10.13
CA HIS A 624 37.89 -13.39 9.61
C HIS A 624 38.08 -14.90 9.40
N ASP A 625 37.21 -15.73 9.96
CA ASP A 625 37.25 -17.18 9.90
C ASP A 625 36.22 -17.75 8.89
N HIS A 626 35.73 -16.92 7.94
CA HIS A 626 34.66 -17.28 7.00
C HIS A 626 34.87 -18.62 6.28
N ILE A 627 36.10 -18.94 5.86
CA ILE A 627 36.42 -20.22 5.21
C ILE A 627 36.14 -21.41 6.14
N VAL A 628 36.41 -21.26 7.44
CA VAL A 628 36.15 -22.30 8.44
C VAL A 628 34.66 -22.42 8.70
N ILE A 629 33.93 -21.30 8.77
CA ILE A 629 32.47 -21.28 8.91
C ILE A 629 31.82 -22.05 7.75
N GLN A 630 32.21 -21.74 6.51
CA GLN A 630 31.67 -22.41 5.32
C GLN A 630 32.00 -23.91 5.29
N ASP A 631 33.23 -24.32 5.64
CA ASP A 631 33.60 -25.75 5.74
C ASP A 631 32.76 -26.47 6.80
N LEU A 632 32.51 -25.85 7.95
CA LEU A 632 31.69 -26.42 9.01
C LEU A 632 30.22 -26.55 8.61
N LEU A 633 29.63 -25.54 7.95
CA LEU A 633 28.25 -25.60 7.45
C LEU A 633 28.07 -26.71 6.42
N VAL A 634 28.99 -26.82 5.45
CA VAL A 634 28.97 -27.89 4.43
C VAL A 634 29.11 -29.27 5.06
N ARG A 635 29.91 -29.41 6.13
CA ARG A 635 30.04 -30.68 6.86
C ARG A 635 28.80 -31.00 7.68
N ALA A 636 28.19 -30.01 8.32
CA ALA A 636 26.96 -30.18 9.10
C ALA A 636 25.82 -30.71 8.21
N LEU A 637 25.75 -30.28 6.94
CA LEU A 637 24.77 -30.81 5.97
C LEU A 637 25.00 -32.28 5.58
N LYS A 638 26.24 -32.78 5.67
CA LYS A 638 26.64 -34.12 5.20
C LYS A 638 26.69 -35.16 6.30
N GLN A 639 26.76 -34.77 7.56
CA GLN A 639 26.82 -35.72 8.67
C GLN A 639 25.42 -36.25 9.03
N PRO A 640 25.29 -37.56 9.32
CA PRO A 640 24.06 -38.12 9.83
C PRO A 640 23.79 -37.62 11.26
N ILE A 641 22.58 -37.10 11.50
CA ILE A 641 22.09 -36.64 12.81
C ILE A 641 21.17 -37.71 13.38
N SER A 642 21.35 -38.07 14.65
CA SER A 642 20.40 -38.91 15.41
C SER A 642 19.35 -38.07 16.15
N SER A 643 18.26 -38.71 16.58
CA SER A 643 17.18 -38.03 17.31
C SER A 643 17.66 -37.40 18.62
N ASP A 644 18.58 -38.07 19.33
CA ASP A 644 19.13 -37.60 20.61
C ASP A 644 20.04 -36.37 20.42
N GLU A 645 20.58 -36.16 19.22
CA GLU A 645 21.42 -35.02 18.90
C GLU A 645 20.60 -33.81 18.43
N MET A 646 19.33 -34.00 18.04
CA MET A 646 18.50 -32.95 17.45
C MET A 646 18.40 -31.66 18.30
N PRO A 647 18.21 -31.70 19.63
CA PRO A 647 18.17 -30.49 20.46
C PRO A 647 19.44 -29.63 20.37
N HIS A 648 20.59 -30.25 20.07
CA HIS A 648 21.88 -29.57 20.00
C HIS A 648 22.16 -28.99 18.60
N VAL A 649 21.52 -29.53 17.57
CA VAL A 649 21.76 -29.15 16.18
C VAL A 649 20.65 -28.23 15.64
N ILE A 650 19.43 -28.32 16.18
CA ILE A 650 18.30 -27.45 15.79
C ILE A 650 18.60 -25.95 15.87
N PRO A 651 19.45 -25.44 16.79
CA PRO A 651 19.80 -24.02 16.81
C PRO A 651 20.54 -23.54 15.55
N LEU A 652 21.11 -24.44 14.73
CA LEU A 652 21.71 -24.09 13.43
C LEU A 652 20.69 -23.43 12.48
N LEU A 653 19.39 -23.62 12.67
CA LEU A 653 18.34 -22.92 11.92
C LEU A 653 18.33 -21.40 12.16
N LEU A 654 19.00 -20.90 13.20
CA LEU A 654 19.10 -19.47 13.52
C LEU A 654 20.27 -18.78 12.82
N ILE A 655 21.07 -19.52 12.05
CA ILE A 655 22.16 -18.94 11.27
C ILE A 655 21.57 -18.12 10.13
N ASP A 656 22.10 -16.90 9.93
CA ASP A 656 21.70 -15.98 8.86
C ASP A 656 22.26 -16.40 7.49
N ASP A 657 21.99 -17.65 7.10
CA ASP A 657 22.28 -18.22 5.79
C ASP A 657 21.05 -19.01 5.33
N LEU A 658 20.18 -18.32 4.60
CA LEU A 658 18.92 -18.88 4.10
C LEU A 658 19.13 -20.12 3.21
N THR A 659 20.26 -20.24 2.52
CA THR A 659 20.55 -21.39 1.65
C THR A 659 20.87 -22.60 2.51
N PHE A 660 21.76 -22.43 3.49
CA PHE A 660 22.08 -23.48 4.45
C PHE A 660 20.84 -23.92 5.25
N VAL A 661 20.05 -22.99 5.79
CA VAL A 661 18.84 -23.31 6.57
C VAL A 661 17.87 -24.15 5.76
N LYS A 662 17.67 -23.76 4.49
CA LYS A 662 16.81 -24.48 3.54
C LYS A 662 17.30 -25.90 3.29
N ASP A 663 18.58 -26.06 3.00
CA ASP A 663 19.21 -27.36 2.71
C ASP A 663 19.28 -28.25 3.95
N PHE A 664 19.56 -27.65 5.11
CA PHE A 664 19.63 -28.35 6.39
C PHE A 664 18.27 -28.93 6.75
N TYR A 665 17.21 -28.12 6.64
CA TYR A 665 15.87 -28.60 6.89
C TYR A 665 15.47 -29.67 5.87
N ALA A 666 15.75 -29.47 4.58
CA ALA A 666 15.44 -30.44 3.53
C ALA A 666 16.09 -31.81 3.78
N ASN A 667 17.34 -31.84 4.22
CA ASN A 667 18.09 -33.07 4.49
C ASN A 667 17.62 -33.78 5.78
N ASN A 668 17.09 -33.02 6.75
CA ASN A 668 16.78 -33.52 8.10
C ASN A 668 15.30 -33.48 8.47
N VAL A 669 14.40 -33.12 7.54
CA VAL A 669 12.97 -32.89 7.79
C VAL A 669 12.30 -34.06 8.52
N VAL A 670 12.58 -35.31 8.16
CA VAL A 670 11.95 -36.48 8.78
C VAL A 670 12.31 -36.58 10.27
N LEU A 671 13.59 -36.37 10.60
CA LEU A 671 14.07 -36.40 11.99
C LEU A 671 13.53 -35.21 12.79
N ILE A 672 13.52 -34.00 12.20
CA ILE A 672 12.98 -32.80 12.84
C ILE A 672 11.50 -32.99 13.16
N LEU A 673 10.68 -33.44 12.20
CA LEU A 673 9.26 -33.69 12.41
C LEU A 673 9.02 -34.75 13.49
N THR A 674 9.82 -35.82 13.49
CA THR A 674 9.74 -36.89 14.50
C THR A 674 10.06 -36.35 15.88
N TRP A 675 11.16 -35.60 16.01
CA TRP A 675 11.58 -34.99 17.26
C TRP A 675 10.55 -33.98 17.79
N VAL A 676 10.07 -33.05 16.95
CA VAL A 676 9.06 -32.06 17.34
C VAL A 676 7.76 -32.74 17.78
N SER A 677 7.38 -33.86 17.18
CA SER A 677 6.18 -34.62 17.59
C SER A 677 6.32 -35.28 18.97
N GLN A 678 7.54 -35.53 19.45
CA GLN A 678 7.82 -36.13 20.76
C GLN A 678 7.90 -35.09 21.89
N LEU A 679 8.03 -33.80 21.55
CA LEU A 679 8.06 -32.71 22.52
C LEU A 679 6.70 -32.52 23.22
N SER A 680 6.71 -32.07 24.47
CA SER A 680 5.52 -31.59 25.17
C SER A 680 4.96 -30.32 24.51
N ASP A 681 3.69 -29.99 24.78
CA ASP A 681 3.06 -28.81 24.17
C ASP A 681 3.78 -27.50 24.52
N SER A 682 4.31 -27.37 25.75
CA SER A 682 5.10 -26.21 26.15
C SER A 682 6.42 -26.10 25.37
N GLU A 683 7.10 -27.22 25.16
CA GLU A 683 8.36 -27.27 24.40
C GLU A 683 8.13 -27.00 22.91
N ARG A 684 7.04 -27.52 22.32
CA ARG A 684 6.65 -27.19 20.94
C ARG A 684 6.35 -25.71 20.78
N GLN A 685 5.63 -25.11 21.72
CA GLN A 685 5.35 -23.67 21.69
C GLN A 685 6.64 -22.84 21.79
N GLN A 686 7.58 -23.24 22.63
CA GLN A 686 8.90 -22.60 22.69
C GLN A 686 9.67 -22.74 21.36
N PHE A 687 9.64 -23.92 20.75
CA PHE A 687 10.22 -24.15 19.43
C PHE A 687 9.58 -23.22 18.37
N TYR A 688 8.24 -23.14 18.29
CA TYR A 688 7.59 -22.25 17.33
C TYR A 688 7.90 -20.78 17.61
N HIS A 689 7.90 -20.35 18.88
CA HIS A 689 8.26 -18.98 19.22
C HIS A 689 9.66 -18.60 18.73
N GLN A 690 10.62 -19.53 18.79
CA GLN A 690 12.01 -19.26 18.48
C GLN A 690 12.36 -19.42 16.99
N TYR A 691 11.75 -20.39 16.29
CA TYR A 691 12.21 -20.80 14.96
C TYR A 691 11.21 -20.57 13.83
N LEU A 692 9.95 -20.21 14.11
CA LEU A 692 8.89 -20.12 13.09
C LEU A 692 9.19 -19.12 11.98
N GLN A 693 9.97 -18.07 12.23
CA GLN A 693 10.33 -17.06 11.22
C GLN A 693 11.39 -17.56 10.23
N GLN A 694 12.23 -18.50 10.64
CA GLN A 694 13.32 -19.06 9.85
C GLN A 694 12.84 -20.22 8.97
N LEU A 695 11.67 -20.80 9.25
CA LEU A 695 11.09 -21.89 8.46
C LEU A 695 10.48 -21.36 7.15
N ASP A 696 10.82 -21.99 6.03
CA ASP A 696 10.19 -21.69 4.75
C ASP A 696 8.78 -22.30 4.64
N THR A 697 8.04 -21.93 3.59
CA THR A 697 6.67 -22.43 3.38
C THR A 697 6.62 -23.97 3.27
N SER A 698 7.67 -24.60 2.74
CA SER A 698 7.75 -26.06 2.60
C SER A 698 7.88 -26.77 3.97
N ALA A 699 8.67 -26.18 4.86
CA ALA A 699 8.80 -26.63 6.24
C ALA A 699 7.49 -26.48 7.01
N LEU A 700 6.84 -25.31 6.89
CA LEU A 700 5.54 -25.06 7.51
C LEU A 700 4.46 -26.04 7.02
N LEU A 701 4.38 -26.28 5.71
CA LEU A 701 3.44 -27.26 5.15
C LEU A 701 3.67 -28.65 5.73
N SER A 702 4.93 -29.05 5.93
CA SER A 702 5.26 -30.35 6.51
C SER A 702 4.82 -30.48 7.97
N LEU A 703 4.96 -29.42 8.77
CA LEU A 703 4.41 -29.35 10.13
C LEU A 703 2.88 -29.43 10.13
N VAL A 704 2.23 -28.71 9.22
CA VAL A 704 0.76 -28.72 9.05
C VAL A 704 0.28 -30.11 8.65
N PHE A 705 0.94 -30.75 7.69
CA PHE A 705 0.56 -32.07 7.20
C PHE A 705 0.65 -33.14 8.28
N LYS A 706 1.67 -33.05 9.15
CA LYS A 706 1.80 -33.91 10.33
C LYS A 706 0.83 -33.57 11.46
N GLY A 707 0.12 -32.45 11.39
CA GLY A 707 -0.83 -32.02 12.40
C GLY A 707 -0.18 -31.59 13.73
N ILE A 708 1.10 -31.19 13.69
CA ILE A 708 1.86 -30.79 14.89
C ILE A 708 1.87 -29.28 15.14
N ILE A 709 1.42 -28.48 14.17
CA ILE A 709 1.21 -27.03 14.29
C ILE A 709 -0.25 -26.67 13.99
N ASP A 710 -0.80 -25.67 14.68
CA ASP A 710 -2.17 -25.19 14.49
C ASP A 710 -2.23 -23.83 13.77
N ALA A 711 -3.45 -23.45 13.35
CA ALA A 711 -3.70 -22.21 12.62
C ALA A 711 -3.41 -20.95 13.44
N ASN A 712 -3.57 -21.00 14.77
CA ASN A 712 -3.32 -19.85 15.65
C ASN A 712 -1.84 -19.55 15.75
N THR A 713 -1.02 -20.60 15.86
CA THR A 713 0.45 -20.53 15.94
C THR A 713 1.04 -20.01 14.63
N LEU A 714 0.46 -20.37 13.48
CA LEU A 714 0.85 -19.83 12.18
C LEU A 714 0.58 -18.31 12.05
N GLY A 715 -0.47 -17.81 12.71
CA GLY A 715 -0.81 -16.39 12.75
C GLY A 715 -0.89 -15.76 11.35
N ALA A 716 -0.09 -14.71 11.11
CA ALA A 716 -0.06 -14.00 9.82
C ALA A 716 0.42 -14.86 8.64
N ARG A 717 1.14 -15.97 8.90
CA ARG A 717 1.68 -16.87 7.86
C ARG A 717 0.67 -17.89 7.35
N ILE A 718 -0.55 -17.94 7.90
CA ILE A 718 -1.61 -18.83 7.41
C ILE A 718 -1.95 -18.58 5.93
N GLY A 719 -1.75 -17.36 5.44
CA GLY A 719 -1.95 -17.00 4.03
C GLY A 719 -1.02 -17.74 3.07
N GLU A 720 0.16 -18.21 3.52
CA GLU A 720 1.05 -19.04 2.70
C GLU A 720 0.45 -20.43 2.47
N ILE A 721 -0.19 -20.99 3.50
CA ILE A 721 -0.88 -22.29 3.43
C ILE A 721 -2.15 -22.16 2.59
N ASP A 722 -2.90 -21.08 2.77
CA ASP A 722 -4.11 -20.79 1.99
C ASP A 722 -3.78 -20.66 0.49
N LYS A 723 -2.72 -19.91 0.16
CA LYS A 723 -2.23 -19.80 -1.22
C LYS A 723 -1.83 -21.17 -1.77
N PHE A 724 -1.09 -21.99 -1.02
CA PHE A 724 -0.75 -23.34 -1.44
C PHE A 724 -2.00 -24.19 -1.73
N VAL A 725 -3.00 -24.17 -0.84
CA VAL A 725 -4.27 -24.90 -1.02
C VAL A 725 -4.97 -24.41 -2.28
N PHE A 726 -5.08 -23.10 -2.48
CA PHE A 726 -5.68 -22.50 -3.69
C PHE A 726 -4.94 -22.93 -4.96
N ASP A 727 -3.61 -22.80 -4.99
CA ASP A 727 -2.77 -23.16 -6.15
C ASP A 727 -2.83 -24.66 -6.45
N MET A 728 -2.81 -25.52 -5.42
CA MET A 728 -2.99 -26.96 -5.57
C MET A 728 -4.35 -27.28 -6.22
N LEU A 729 -5.42 -26.64 -5.78
CA LEU A 729 -6.76 -26.88 -6.30
C LEU A 729 -6.93 -26.32 -7.73
N CYS A 730 -6.26 -25.22 -8.05
CA CYS A 730 -6.19 -24.66 -9.40
C CYS A 730 -5.27 -25.48 -10.34
N LYS A 731 -4.54 -26.48 -9.82
CA LYS A 731 -3.48 -27.21 -10.53
C LYS A 731 -2.35 -26.29 -11.04
N ASN A 732 -2.10 -25.20 -10.32
CA ASN A 732 -0.95 -24.32 -10.55
C ASN A 732 0.33 -24.97 -9.99
N ASP A 733 1.49 -24.46 -10.42
CA ASP A 733 2.74 -24.81 -9.76
C ASP A 733 2.74 -24.21 -8.35
N THR A 734 2.98 -25.06 -7.35
CA THR A 734 2.96 -24.69 -5.93
C THR A 734 4.31 -24.18 -5.44
N GLY A 735 5.39 -24.36 -6.23
CA GLY A 735 6.73 -23.87 -5.88
C GLY A 735 7.34 -24.47 -4.61
N VAL A 736 6.77 -25.58 -4.10
CA VAL A 736 7.24 -26.24 -2.87
C VAL A 736 8.42 -27.17 -3.13
N GLN A 737 9.24 -27.39 -2.10
CA GLN A 737 10.39 -28.28 -2.20
C GLN A 737 10.00 -29.74 -2.43
N PRO A 738 10.85 -30.55 -3.09
CA PRO A 738 10.53 -31.93 -3.45
C PRO A 738 10.10 -32.82 -2.28
N TYR A 739 10.70 -32.64 -1.09
CA TYR A 739 10.41 -33.46 0.09
C TYR A 739 8.97 -33.31 0.59
N VAL A 740 8.30 -32.18 0.32
CA VAL A 740 6.91 -31.92 0.75
C VAL A 740 5.96 -32.96 0.16
N ARG A 741 6.23 -33.42 -1.08
CA ARG A 741 5.45 -34.50 -1.72
C ARG A 741 5.61 -35.83 -0.99
N THR A 742 6.81 -36.11 -0.48
CA THR A 742 7.07 -37.31 0.33
C THR A 742 6.32 -37.22 1.65
N VAL A 743 6.37 -36.08 2.33
CA VAL A 743 5.63 -35.86 3.59
C VAL A 743 4.13 -35.95 3.38
N TYR A 744 3.59 -35.35 2.30
CA TYR A 744 2.19 -35.45 1.92
C TYR A 744 1.74 -36.92 1.81
N ARG A 745 2.47 -37.75 1.05
CA ARG A 745 2.15 -39.17 0.85
C ARG A 745 2.24 -40.01 2.12
N GLN A 746 3.03 -39.57 3.10
CA GLN A 746 3.12 -40.23 4.40
C GLN A 746 1.98 -39.84 5.35
N CYS A 747 1.33 -38.70 5.12
CA CYS A 747 0.30 -38.18 6.02
C CYS A 747 -1.12 -38.41 5.49
N PHE A 748 -1.29 -38.53 4.17
CA PHE A 748 -2.60 -38.60 3.53
C PHE A 748 -2.66 -39.74 2.51
N CYS A 749 -3.70 -40.57 2.57
CA CYS A 749 -3.92 -41.63 1.60
C CYS A 749 -4.61 -41.10 0.33
N ASP A 750 -5.50 -40.11 0.49
CA ASP A 750 -6.23 -39.50 -0.60
C ASP A 750 -6.52 -37.99 -0.36
N LEU A 751 -7.25 -37.38 -1.29
CA LEU A 751 -7.66 -35.98 -1.18
C LEU A 751 -8.64 -35.75 -0.01
N SER A 752 -9.49 -36.72 0.31
CA SER A 752 -10.44 -36.61 1.43
C SER A 752 -9.70 -36.45 2.75
N ASP A 753 -8.69 -37.29 2.99
CA ASP A 753 -7.83 -37.21 4.17
C ASP A 753 -7.11 -35.87 4.28
N PHE A 754 -6.53 -35.39 3.17
CA PHE A 754 -5.89 -34.08 3.10
C PHE A 754 -6.86 -32.94 3.49
N THR A 755 -8.07 -32.96 2.93
CA THR A 755 -9.08 -31.91 3.18
C THR A 755 -9.71 -31.98 4.56
N ASN A 756 -9.48 -33.07 5.32
CA ASN A 756 -9.93 -33.21 6.69
C ASN A 756 -8.89 -32.76 7.72
N ASN A 757 -7.66 -32.43 7.32
CA ASN A 757 -6.64 -31.88 8.22
C ASN A 757 -7.14 -30.58 8.88
N ALA A 758 -6.88 -30.39 10.18
CA ALA A 758 -7.45 -29.32 10.99
C ALA A 758 -7.18 -27.90 10.46
N VAL A 759 -6.00 -27.67 9.88
CA VAL A 759 -5.61 -26.38 9.29
C VAL A 759 -6.12 -26.26 7.85
N ILE A 760 -6.08 -27.35 7.09
CA ILE A 760 -6.46 -27.35 5.66
C ILE A 760 -7.98 -27.30 5.46
N LYS A 761 -8.77 -27.98 6.28
CA LYS A 761 -10.23 -28.09 6.17
C LYS A 761 -10.96 -26.75 6.01
N PRO A 762 -10.73 -25.73 6.86
CA PRO A 762 -11.36 -24.43 6.68
C PRO A 762 -10.92 -23.75 5.37
N LEU A 763 -9.64 -23.83 5.02
CA LEU A 763 -9.06 -23.23 3.81
C LEU A 763 -9.56 -23.92 2.52
N TYR A 764 -9.69 -25.24 2.55
CA TYR A 764 -10.25 -26.00 1.45
C TYR A 764 -11.72 -25.64 1.23
N LYS A 765 -12.51 -25.53 2.30
CA LYS A 765 -13.92 -25.12 2.20
C LYS A 765 -14.08 -23.71 1.62
N SER A 766 -13.30 -22.74 2.10
CA SER A 766 -13.34 -21.38 1.57
C SER A 766 -12.91 -21.32 0.09
N ASN A 767 -11.87 -22.06 -0.28
CA ASN A 767 -11.37 -22.08 -1.66
C ASN A 767 -12.24 -22.90 -2.61
N ASN A 768 -12.92 -23.96 -2.17
CA ASN A 768 -13.76 -24.80 -3.04
C ASN A 768 -14.92 -24.00 -3.65
N LEU A 769 -15.61 -23.19 -2.84
CA LEU A 769 -16.63 -22.27 -3.37
C LEU A 769 -16.02 -21.24 -4.32
N LEU A 770 -14.85 -20.67 -4.00
CA LEU A 770 -14.15 -19.72 -4.88
C LEU A 770 -13.76 -20.34 -6.23
N LEU A 771 -13.32 -21.60 -6.25
CA LEU A 771 -12.98 -22.34 -7.47
C LEU A 771 -14.20 -22.63 -8.32
N ARG A 772 -15.31 -23.07 -7.73
CA ARG A 772 -16.57 -23.28 -8.45
C ARG A 772 -17.08 -21.97 -9.06
N LYS A 773 -17.00 -20.87 -8.30
CA LYS A 773 -17.28 -19.51 -8.76
C LYS A 773 -16.37 -19.06 -9.91
N HIS A 774 -15.06 -19.27 -9.79
CA HIS A 774 -14.08 -18.95 -10.84
C HIS A 774 -14.32 -19.79 -12.09
N SER A 775 -14.55 -21.11 -11.94
CA SER A 775 -14.85 -22.04 -13.03
C SER A 775 -16.09 -21.60 -13.81
N ALA A 776 -17.17 -21.24 -13.11
CA ALA A 776 -18.39 -20.73 -13.75
C ALA A 776 -18.13 -19.45 -14.56
N ARG A 777 -17.38 -18.47 -14.00
CA ARG A 777 -16.98 -17.25 -14.73
C ARG A 777 -16.04 -17.58 -15.90
N PHE A 778 -15.11 -18.51 -15.73
CA PHE A 778 -14.17 -18.89 -16.78
C PHE A 778 -14.87 -19.57 -17.95
N LYS A 779 -15.82 -20.48 -17.68
CA LYS A 779 -16.68 -21.08 -18.71
C LYS A 779 -17.50 -20.03 -19.44
N ALA A 780 -18.15 -19.12 -18.71
CA ALA A 780 -18.84 -17.97 -19.31
C ALA A 780 -17.89 -17.12 -20.18
N TYR A 781 -16.70 -16.78 -19.70
CA TYR A 781 -15.67 -16.06 -20.47
C TYR A 781 -15.25 -16.82 -21.74
N LYS A 782 -15.13 -18.16 -21.67
CA LYS A 782 -14.88 -19.03 -22.83
C LYS A 782 -16.10 -19.22 -23.73
N ARG A 783 -17.23 -18.58 -23.42
CA ARG A 783 -18.53 -18.72 -24.10
C ARG A 783 -19.08 -20.14 -24.08
N ASP A 784 -18.65 -20.95 -23.12
CA ASP A 784 -19.22 -22.25 -22.83
C ASP A 784 -20.47 -22.05 -21.95
N LEU A 785 -21.65 -22.17 -22.56
CA LEU A 785 -22.95 -21.97 -21.90
C LEU A 785 -23.31 -23.07 -20.89
N SER A 786 -22.55 -24.17 -20.81
CA SER A 786 -22.79 -25.24 -19.82
C SER A 786 -22.68 -24.74 -18.37
N PHE A 787 -21.96 -23.62 -18.14
CA PHE A 787 -21.86 -22.98 -16.83
C PHE A 787 -23.23 -22.64 -16.22
N ALA A 788 -24.25 -22.35 -17.03
CA ALA A 788 -25.59 -22.05 -16.53
C ALA A 788 -26.24 -23.30 -15.90
N ILE A 789 -25.98 -24.48 -16.46
CA ILE A 789 -26.42 -25.78 -15.90
C ILE A 789 -25.62 -26.11 -14.65
N ASP A 790 -24.30 -25.87 -14.66
CA ASP A 790 -23.45 -26.09 -13.50
C ASP A 790 -23.92 -25.25 -12.30
N ILE A 791 -24.31 -23.99 -12.53
CA ILE A 791 -24.88 -23.12 -11.51
C ILE A 791 -26.24 -23.64 -11.04
N ASP A 792 -27.15 -23.98 -11.95
CA ASP A 792 -28.50 -24.45 -11.61
C ASP A 792 -28.49 -25.78 -10.80
N ASN A 793 -27.45 -26.61 -10.96
CA ASN A 793 -27.26 -27.87 -10.23
C ASN A 793 -26.49 -27.71 -8.90
N ASP A 794 -25.98 -26.52 -8.58
CA ASP A 794 -25.17 -26.25 -7.40
C ASP A 794 -25.94 -25.32 -6.45
N GLU A 795 -26.41 -25.87 -5.33
CA GLU A 795 -27.25 -25.15 -4.35
C GLU A 795 -26.57 -23.87 -3.80
N GLU A 796 -25.25 -23.86 -3.65
CA GLU A 796 -24.50 -22.70 -3.15
C GLU A 796 -24.27 -21.64 -4.23
N LEU A 797 -24.11 -22.04 -5.50
CA LEU A 797 -23.97 -21.08 -6.61
C LEU A 797 -25.31 -20.48 -7.03
N VAL A 798 -26.37 -21.28 -7.12
CA VAL A 798 -27.70 -20.79 -7.53
C VAL A 798 -28.31 -19.85 -6.49
N SER A 799 -27.96 -20.03 -5.21
CA SER A 799 -28.38 -19.14 -4.13
C SER A 799 -27.57 -17.85 -4.07
N ASP A 800 -26.43 -17.76 -4.77
CA ASP A 800 -25.66 -16.52 -4.91
C ASP A 800 -26.25 -15.65 -6.04
N PRO A 801 -26.82 -14.46 -5.72
CA PRO A 801 -27.47 -13.60 -6.71
C PRO A 801 -26.63 -13.18 -7.92
N GLU A 802 -25.30 -13.13 -7.78
CA GLU A 802 -24.41 -12.87 -8.90
C GLU A 802 -24.50 -14.00 -9.93
N PHE A 803 -24.27 -15.23 -9.49
CA PHE A 803 -24.21 -16.41 -10.36
C PHE A 803 -25.58 -16.77 -10.91
N TRP A 804 -26.63 -16.65 -10.08
CA TRP A 804 -28.00 -16.73 -10.56
C TRP A 804 -28.25 -15.76 -11.71
N MET A 805 -27.92 -14.47 -11.54
CA MET A 805 -28.14 -13.47 -12.59
C MET A 805 -27.36 -13.80 -13.87
N LEU A 806 -26.09 -14.20 -13.75
CA LEU A 806 -25.28 -14.58 -14.91
C LEU A 806 -25.88 -15.78 -15.66
N SER A 807 -26.35 -16.80 -14.94
CA SER A 807 -26.97 -18.00 -15.52
C SER A 807 -28.25 -17.70 -16.30
N LYS A 808 -29.03 -16.67 -15.91
CA LYS A 808 -30.28 -16.29 -16.59
C LYS A 808 -30.04 -15.25 -17.68
N LEU A 809 -29.11 -14.30 -17.48
CA LEU A 809 -28.87 -13.19 -18.40
C LEU A 809 -28.03 -13.59 -19.61
N ILE A 810 -26.88 -14.23 -19.40
CA ILE A 810 -25.91 -14.50 -20.47
C ILE A 810 -26.50 -15.36 -21.61
N PRO A 811 -27.25 -16.45 -21.34
CA PRO A 811 -27.85 -17.26 -22.40
C PRO A 811 -28.86 -16.50 -23.28
N LEU A 812 -29.39 -15.36 -22.81
CA LEU A 812 -30.31 -14.52 -23.58
C LEU A 812 -29.59 -13.55 -24.53
N LEU A 813 -28.29 -13.29 -24.32
CA LEU A 813 -27.45 -12.39 -25.11
C LEU A 813 -27.07 -13.00 -26.48
N ASN A 814 -28.08 -13.29 -27.28
CA ASN A 814 -27.96 -13.78 -28.66
C ASN A 814 -28.34 -12.66 -29.64
N ALA A 815 -27.65 -12.57 -30.77
CA ALA A 815 -27.83 -11.54 -31.80
C ALA A 815 -29.27 -11.48 -32.37
N GLU A 816 -30.04 -12.57 -32.30
CA GLU A 816 -31.42 -12.62 -32.78
C GLU A 816 -32.45 -12.04 -31.80
N ASN A 817 -32.07 -11.78 -30.55
CA ASN A 817 -32.95 -11.19 -29.55
C ASN A 817 -32.70 -9.69 -29.45
N SER A 818 -33.75 -8.87 -29.58
CA SER A 818 -33.66 -7.44 -29.26
C SER A 818 -33.44 -7.24 -27.75
N TYR A 819 -32.77 -6.15 -27.38
CA TYR A 819 -32.55 -5.84 -25.96
C TYR A 819 -33.85 -5.57 -25.20
N GLU A 820 -34.89 -5.08 -25.88
CA GLU A 820 -36.23 -4.94 -25.31
C GLU A 820 -36.84 -6.30 -24.92
N ASN A 821 -36.64 -7.31 -25.76
CA ASN A 821 -37.11 -8.67 -25.50
C ASN A 821 -36.32 -9.29 -24.34
N ILE A 822 -34.98 -9.14 -24.35
CA ILE A 822 -34.11 -9.62 -23.26
C ILE A 822 -34.49 -8.95 -21.94
N ALA A 823 -34.68 -7.62 -21.94
CA ALA A 823 -35.12 -6.86 -20.77
C ALA A 823 -36.45 -7.38 -20.23
N SER A 824 -37.42 -7.64 -21.11
CA SER A 824 -38.73 -8.15 -20.73
C SER A 824 -38.65 -9.50 -20.00
N VAL A 825 -37.79 -10.40 -20.50
CA VAL A 825 -37.57 -11.73 -19.91
C VAL A 825 -36.84 -11.61 -18.58
N ILE A 826 -35.70 -10.93 -18.54
CA ILE A 826 -34.88 -10.88 -17.32
C ILE A 826 -35.62 -10.16 -16.19
N PHE A 827 -36.41 -9.14 -16.49
CA PHE A 827 -37.24 -8.46 -15.50
C PHE A 827 -38.34 -9.37 -14.93
N HIS A 828 -38.88 -10.26 -15.77
CA HIS A 828 -39.83 -11.28 -15.32
C HIS A 828 -39.15 -12.32 -14.42
N GLU A 829 -37.99 -12.85 -14.84
CA GLU A 829 -37.20 -13.83 -14.07
C GLU A 829 -36.79 -13.28 -12.70
N ILE A 830 -36.30 -12.03 -12.65
CA ILE A 830 -35.98 -11.32 -11.39
C ILE A 830 -37.20 -11.28 -10.47
N TRP A 831 -38.38 -11.01 -11.04
CA TRP A 831 -39.61 -10.92 -10.24
C TRP A 831 -40.08 -12.27 -9.73
N VAL A 832 -40.00 -13.32 -10.54
CA VAL A 832 -40.31 -14.71 -10.12
C VAL A 832 -39.36 -15.14 -9.00
N ALA A 833 -38.07 -14.85 -9.14
CA ALA A 833 -37.07 -15.19 -8.14
C ALA A 833 -37.29 -14.47 -6.80
N LEU A 834 -37.73 -13.21 -6.84
CA LEU A 834 -38.14 -12.47 -5.64
C LEU A 834 -39.35 -13.10 -4.94
N LEU A 835 -40.38 -13.49 -5.70
CA LEU A 835 -41.59 -14.12 -5.14
C LEU A 835 -41.28 -15.47 -4.49
N ASN A 836 -40.34 -16.21 -5.06
CA ASN A 836 -39.93 -17.52 -4.55
C ASN A 836 -38.84 -17.45 -3.48
N GLY A 837 -38.33 -16.24 -3.17
CA GLY A 837 -37.24 -16.05 -2.20
C GLY A 837 -35.87 -16.54 -2.66
N THR A 838 -35.69 -16.84 -3.95
CA THR A 838 -34.42 -17.34 -4.51
C THR A 838 -33.46 -16.21 -4.92
N LEU A 839 -33.92 -14.95 -4.92
CA LEU A 839 -33.09 -13.77 -5.18
C LEU A 839 -33.26 -12.75 -4.05
N ASP A 840 -32.18 -12.48 -3.31
CA ASP A 840 -32.10 -11.32 -2.42
C ASP A 840 -31.40 -10.16 -3.13
N VAL A 841 -32.16 -9.11 -3.44
CA VAL A 841 -31.67 -7.91 -4.11
C VAL A 841 -30.73 -7.05 -3.25
N ASN A 842 -30.64 -7.31 -1.95
CA ASN A 842 -29.72 -6.62 -1.03
C ASN A 842 -28.46 -7.43 -0.72
N HIS A 843 -28.34 -8.66 -1.23
CA HIS A 843 -27.17 -9.51 -0.99
C HIS A 843 -25.89 -8.87 -1.53
N PRO A 844 -24.75 -8.86 -0.80
CA PRO A 844 -23.53 -8.18 -1.23
C PRO A 844 -23.00 -8.60 -2.61
N SER A 845 -23.15 -9.86 -3.00
CA SER A 845 -22.64 -10.36 -4.29
C SER A 845 -23.32 -9.72 -5.50
N ILE A 846 -24.58 -9.29 -5.41
CA ILE A 846 -25.25 -8.60 -6.52
C ILE A 846 -24.56 -7.26 -6.84
N PHE A 847 -23.90 -6.63 -5.86
CA PHE A 847 -23.17 -5.37 -6.04
C PHE A 847 -21.78 -5.57 -6.64
N LYS A 848 -21.26 -6.80 -6.63
CA LYS A 848 -20.11 -7.16 -7.46
C LYS A 848 -20.48 -7.07 -8.94
N LEU A 849 -21.69 -7.51 -9.28
CA LEU A 849 -22.23 -7.45 -10.64
C LEU A 849 -22.80 -6.06 -10.99
N PHE A 850 -23.45 -5.38 -10.05
CA PHE A 850 -24.05 -4.05 -10.21
C PHE A 850 -23.45 -3.04 -9.21
N PRO A 851 -22.23 -2.56 -9.44
CA PRO A 851 -21.48 -1.72 -8.50
C PRO A 851 -22.14 -0.37 -8.21
N GLN A 852 -22.00 0.12 -6.98
CA GLN A 852 -22.45 1.45 -6.54
C GLN A 852 -21.41 2.54 -6.85
N CYS A 853 -21.87 3.73 -7.21
CA CYS A 853 -21.03 4.94 -7.33
C CYS A 853 -21.13 5.84 -6.08
N GLU A 854 -20.14 6.71 -5.88
CA GLU A 854 -20.09 7.67 -4.77
C GLU A 854 -21.30 8.59 -4.73
N ALA A 855 -21.80 9.03 -5.88
CA ALA A 855 -22.98 9.90 -5.93
C ALA A 855 -24.20 9.27 -5.25
N LEU A 856 -24.47 7.99 -5.50
CA LEU A 856 -25.57 7.28 -4.85
C LEU A 856 -25.24 6.94 -3.39
N LYS A 857 -23.98 6.60 -3.08
CA LYS A 857 -23.54 6.33 -1.71
C LYS A 857 -23.77 7.55 -0.79
N ASN A 858 -23.47 8.74 -1.29
CA ASN A 858 -23.59 9.98 -0.51
C ASN A 858 -25.05 10.45 -0.38
N GLU A 859 -25.86 10.30 -1.44
CA GLU A 859 -27.26 10.77 -1.43
C GLU A 859 -28.23 9.79 -0.77
N TYR A 860 -27.88 8.49 -0.76
CA TYR A 860 -28.71 7.42 -0.20
C TYR A 860 -27.91 6.57 0.82
N PRO A 861 -27.37 7.16 1.91
CA PRO A 861 -26.55 6.42 2.88
C PRO A 861 -27.32 5.32 3.62
N HIS A 862 -28.65 5.34 3.58
CA HIS A 862 -29.55 4.35 4.17
C HIS A 862 -29.94 3.21 3.23
N MET A 863 -29.52 3.23 1.96
CA MET A 863 -29.86 2.20 0.96
C MET A 863 -28.78 2.05 -0.10
N THR A 864 -28.33 0.81 -0.34
CA THR A 864 -27.34 0.54 -1.38
C THR A 864 -27.99 0.47 -2.76
N LEU A 865 -27.73 1.47 -3.59
CA LEU A 865 -28.20 1.55 -4.97
C LEU A 865 -27.05 1.39 -5.96
N SER A 866 -27.28 0.62 -7.02
CA SER A 866 -26.34 0.36 -8.10
C SER A 866 -26.21 1.57 -9.02
N CYS A 867 -25.03 1.79 -9.58
CA CYS A 867 -24.77 2.92 -10.47
C CYS A 867 -25.66 2.83 -11.72
N GLU A 868 -26.40 3.90 -11.99
CA GLU A 868 -27.24 4.09 -13.18
C GLU A 868 -26.86 5.41 -13.87
N ALA A 869 -25.58 5.77 -13.79
CA ALA A 869 -25.07 7.00 -14.35
C ALA A 869 -25.27 7.03 -15.86
N PHE A 870 -25.73 8.16 -16.38
CA PHE A 870 -25.85 8.40 -17.82
C PHE A 870 -25.08 9.67 -18.17
N PHE A 871 -24.63 9.74 -19.40
CA PHE A 871 -23.87 10.85 -19.95
C PHE A 871 -24.81 12.04 -20.23
N TRP A 872 -24.45 13.23 -19.76
CA TRP A 872 -25.21 14.46 -19.98
C TRP A 872 -24.32 15.60 -20.50
N LYS A 873 -24.81 16.27 -21.55
CA LYS A 873 -24.22 17.46 -22.17
C LYS A 873 -24.94 18.68 -21.59
N LYS A 874 -24.27 19.49 -20.76
CA LYS A 874 -24.85 20.75 -20.24
C LYS A 874 -24.86 21.80 -21.35
N GLU A 875 -26.01 22.44 -21.60
CA GLU A 875 -26.09 23.54 -22.56
C GLU A 875 -25.24 24.74 -22.13
N LYS A 876 -24.74 25.48 -23.12
CA LYS A 876 -23.76 26.56 -22.96
C LYS A 876 -24.23 27.62 -21.96
N ASP A 877 -23.41 27.88 -20.94
CA ASP A 877 -23.45 29.15 -20.24
C ASP A 877 -22.87 30.21 -21.19
N LEU A 878 -23.61 31.29 -21.47
CA LEU A 878 -23.24 32.34 -22.43
C LEU A 878 -21.90 33.03 -22.08
N SER A 879 -21.39 32.82 -20.87
CA SER A 879 -20.14 33.35 -20.35
C SER A 879 -18.91 32.42 -20.51
N ALA A 880 -19.12 31.10 -20.67
CA ALA A 880 -18.05 30.11 -20.69
C ALA A 880 -18.09 29.28 -21.99
N ASN A 881 -17.14 29.50 -22.88
CA ASN A 881 -17.13 28.99 -24.25
C ASN A 881 -16.80 27.46 -24.38
N LYS A 882 -17.22 26.62 -23.43
CA LYS A 882 -17.07 25.14 -23.45
C LYS A 882 -18.30 24.45 -22.86
N ALA A 883 -18.85 23.48 -23.60
CA ALA A 883 -19.84 22.53 -23.07
C ALA A 883 -19.16 21.65 -22.00
N GLU A 884 -19.77 21.56 -20.81
CA GLU A 884 -19.30 20.67 -19.74
C GLU A 884 -19.97 19.30 -19.91
N TYR A 885 -19.17 18.25 -20.07
CA TYR A 885 -19.62 16.87 -20.10
C TYR A 885 -19.60 16.31 -18.68
N ILE A 886 -20.75 15.85 -18.20
CA ILE A 886 -20.87 15.27 -16.87
C ILE A 886 -21.64 13.97 -16.90
N TYR A 887 -21.25 13.04 -16.04
CA TYR A 887 -22.11 11.90 -15.73
C TYR A 887 -23.10 12.32 -14.67
N LEU A 888 -24.37 12.01 -14.91
CA LEU A 888 -25.41 12.16 -13.92
C LEU A 888 -25.90 10.80 -13.47
N CYS A 889 -25.93 10.58 -12.17
CA CYS A 889 -26.68 9.49 -11.56
C CYS A 889 -27.81 10.12 -10.76
N ARG A 890 -29.06 9.90 -11.19
CA ARG A 890 -30.26 10.54 -10.59
C ARG A 890 -30.17 12.05 -10.41
N SER A 891 -29.79 12.75 -11.48
CA SER A 891 -29.67 14.21 -11.49
C SER A 891 -28.58 14.77 -10.57
N ARG A 892 -27.71 13.90 -10.01
CA ARG A 892 -26.51 14.28 -9.25
C ARG A 892 -25.27 13.97 -10.05
N ARG A 893 -24.25 14.83 -9.93
CA ARG A 893 -22.98 14.64 -10.62
C ARG A 893 -22.29 13.38 -10.08
N CYS A 894 -21.94 12.46 -10.98
CA CYS A 894 -21.24 11.23 -10.68
C CYS A 894 -19.78 11.38 -11.09
N HIS A 895 -18.86 11.37 -10.11
CA HIS A 895 -17.42 11.51 -10.36
C HIS A 895 -16.74 10.17 -10.65
N ASP A 896 -17.37 9.07 -10.25
CA ASP A 896 -16.86 7.70 -10.34
C ASP A 896 -17.86 6.76 -11.06
N PRO A 897 -18.26 7.04 -12.33
CA PRO A 897 -19.25 6.24 -13.03
C PRO A 897 -18.79 4.78 -13.15
N LYS A 898 -19.53 3.85 -12.50
CA LYS A 898 -19.25 2.40 -12.57
C LYS A 898 -19.84 1.71 -13.80
N VAL A 899 -20.57 2.47 -14.61
CA VAL A 899 -21.27 1.98 -15.80
C VAL A 899 -20.35 1.86 -17.03
N VAL A 900 -19.12 2.37 -16.99
CA VAL A 900 -18.21 2.29 -18.13
C VAL A 900 -17.55 0.90 -18.13
N PRO A 901 -17.74 0.07 -19.18
CA PRO A 901 -17.16 -1.27 -19.22
C PRO A 901 -15.65 -1.24 -19.45
N ASP A 902 -14.94 -2.16 -18.80
CA ASP A 902 -13.53 -2.47 -18.95
C ASP A 902 -13.34 -3.99 -19.06
N THR A 903 -13.15 -4.47 -20.29
CA THR A 903 -12.92 -5.89 -20.56
C THR A 903 -11.46 -6.32 -20.40
N ASN A 904 -10.54 -5.42 -20.01
CA ASN A 904 -9.13 -5.75 -19.81
C ASN A 904 -8.82 -6.22 -18.38
N LYS A 905 -9.73 -6.02 -17.43
CA LYS A 905 -9.55 -6.47 -16.05
C LYS A 905 -9.68 -7.99 -15.91
N HIS A 906 -9.23 -8.53 -14.79
CA HIS A 906 -9.37 -9.97 -14.51
C HIS A 906 -10.86 -10.38 -14.49
N ILE A 907 -11.18 -11.56 -15.04
CA ILE A 907 -12.56 -12.05 -15.21
C ILE A 907 -13.35 -12.12 -13.91
N ASP A 908 -12.67 -12.37 -12.78
CA ASP A 908 -13.30 -12.38 -11.46
C ASP A 908 -13.79 -11.02 -10.99
N ASN A 909 -13.40 -9.95 -11.68
CA ASN A 909 -13.80 -8.57 -11.38
C ASN A 909 -14.75 -8.00 -12.45
N PHE A 910 -15.26 -8.83 -13.37
CA PHE A 910 -16.26 -8.42 -14.33
C PHE A 910 -17.59 -8.09 -13.63
N SER A 911 -18.08 -6.87 -13.86
CA SER A 911 -19.42 -6.41 -13.56
C SER A 911 -20.37 -6.73 -14.72
N VAL A 912 -21.67 -6.47 -14.55
CA VAL A 912 -22.67 -6.64 -15.60
C VAL A 912 -22.32 -5.85 -16.84
N PHE A 913 -21.74 -4.65 -16.69
CA PHE A 913 -21.42 -3.77 -17.80
C PHE A 913 -20.31 -4.38 -18.66
N ASP A 914 -19.33 -5.03 -18.02
CA ASP A 914 -18.23 -5.71 -18.70
C ASP A 914 -18.70 -6.99 -19.39
N TRP A 915 -19.52 -7.79 -18.71
CA TRP A 915 -20.13 -8.98 -19.30
C TRP A 915 -20.98 -8.64 -20.51
N LEU A 916 -21.84 -7.62 -20.41
CA LEU A 916 -22.67 -7.17 -21.53
C LEU A 916 -21.79 -6.71 -22.70
N SER A 917 -20.78 -5.87 -22.46
CA SER A 917 -19.86 -5.44 -23.52
C SER A 917 -19.07 -6.61 -24.14
N PHE A 918 -18.59 -7.55 -23.33
CA PHE A 918 -17.86 -8.76 -23.76
C PHE A 918 -18.71 -9.66 -24.69
N TYR A 919 -20.02 -9.72 -24.44
CA TYR A 919 -20.99 -10.43 -25.28
C TYR A 919 -21.57 -9.58 -26.42
N GLY A 920 -21.10 -8.34 -26.60
CA GLY A 920 -21.49 -7.46 -27.71
C GLY A 920 -22.67 -6.52 -27.42
N ALA A 921 -23.21 -6.53 -26.21
CA ALA A 921 -24.23 -5.58 -25.73
C ALA A 921 -23.61 -4.25 -25.29
N ASN A 922 -23.24 -3.44 -26.28
CA ASN A 922 -22.64 -2.12 -26.09
C ASN A 922 -23.70 -1.00 -25.97
N TYR A 923 -23.29 0.14 -25.43
CA TYR A 923 -24.09 1.37 -25.43
C TYR A 923 -24.36 1.87 -26.85
N ALA A 924 -25.51 2.51 -27.06
CA ALA A 924 -25.88 3.10 -28.35
C ALA A 924 -24.82 4.11 -28.86
N ALA A 925 -24.20 4.84 -27.94
CA ALA A 925 -22.97 5.61 -28.17
C ALA A 925 -21.88 5.14 -27.19
N PRO A 926 -20.67 4.78 -27.65
CA PRO A 926 -19.60 4.30 -26.82
C PRO A 926 -19.13 5.41 -25.90
N ASN A 927 -18.93 5.01 -24.65
CA ASN A 927 -18.59 5.88 -23.55
C ASN A 927 -19.60 7.02 -23.30
N GLU A 928 -20.77 7.00 -23.94
CA GLU A 928 -21.88 7.92 -23.68
C GLU A 928 -23.14 7.12 -23.27
N PRO A 929 -23.14 6.44 -22.10
CA PRO A 929 -24.29 5.68 -21.64
C PRO A 929 -25.54 6.55 -21.54
N SER A 930 -26.63 6.09 -22.10
CA SER A 930 -27.94 6.73 -22.12
C SER A 930 -28.91 6.03 -21.17
N LYS A 931 -29.89 6.77 -20.66
CA LYS A 931 -31.02 6.19 -19.89
C LYS A 931 -31.79 5.13 -20.68
N HIS A 932 -31.68 5.15 -22.01
CA HIS A 932 -32.37 4.20 -22.89
C HIS A 932 -31.59 2.91 -23.13
N ASP A 933 -30.30 2.87 -22.79
CA ASP A 933 -29.46 1.70 -22.99
C ASP A 933 -29.87 0.55 -22.07
N PHE A 934 -29.77 -0.67 -22.58
CA PHE A 934 -30.17 -1.88 -21.88
C PHE A 934 -29.49 -2.03 -20.51
N ALA A 935 -28.17 -1.85 -20.45
CA ALA A 935 -27.42 -2.01 -19.22
C ALA A 935 -27.84 -0.99 -18.14
N ILE A 936 -28.14 0.26 -18.54
CA ILE A 936 -28.61 1.31 -17.63
C ILE A 936 -30.04 1.01 -17.17
N LYS A 937 -30.93 0.58 -18.07
CA LYS A 937 -32.29 0.14 -17.73
C LYS A 937 -32.29 -1.04 -16.75
N LEU A 938 -31.37 -1.99 -16.91
CA LEU A 938 -31.24 -3.16 -16.04
C LEU A 938 -30.82 -2.76 -14.62
N SER A 939 -29.79 -1.92 -14.49
CA SER A 939 -29.37 -1.36 -13.20
C SER A 939 -30.49 -0.54 -12.54
N GLY A 940 -31.16 0.31 -13.31
CA GLY A 940 -32.28 1.13 -12.82
C GLY A 940 -33.50 0.31 -12.40
N TYR A 941 -33.77 -0.82 -13.06
CA TYR A 941 -34.83 -1.72 -12.64
C TYR A 941 -34.53 -2.39 -11.29
N LEU A 942 -33.29 -2.84 -11.05
CA LEU A 942 -32.89 -3.39 -9.75
C LEU A 942 -32.96 -2.34 -8.64
N ASN A 943 -32.51 -1.12 -8.90
CA ASN A 943 -32.67 0.00 -7.97
C ASN A 943 -34.16 0.23 -7.64
N ARG A 944 -35.00 0.24 -8.67
CA ARG A 944 -36.44 0.45 -8.53
C ARG A 944 -37.10 -0.62 -7.67
N ILE A 945 -36.71 -1.87 -7.85
CA ILE A 945 -37.19 -2.98 -7.02
C ILE A 945 -36.79 -2.78 -5.57
N ARG A 946 -35.53 -2.43 -5.27
CA ARG A 946 -35.05 -2.22 -3.88
C ARG A 946 -35.85 -1.14 -3.15
N GLU A 947 -36.10 -0.03 -3.81
CA GLU A 947 -36.88 1.08 -3.25
C GLU A 947 -38.32 0.68 -2.94
N LEU A 948 -38.92 -0.09 -3.84
CA LEU A 948 -40.28 -0.56 -3.66
C LEU A 948 -40.38 -1.75 -2.71
N HIS A 949 -39.31 -2.53 -2.54
CA HIS A 949 -39.34 -3.85 -1.89
C HIS A 949 -40.03 -3.81 -0.52
N ALA A 950 -39.69 -2.83 0.32
CA ALA A 950 -40.32 -2.67 1.63
C ALA A 950 -41.83 -2.35 1.54
N LYS A 951 -42.27 -1.59 0.53
CA LYS A 951 -43.67 -1.24 0.29
C LYS A 951 -44.43 -2.33 -0.47
N LEU A 952 -43.78 -3.25 -1.16
CA LEU A 952 -44.45 -4.29 -1.95
C LEU A 952 -45.09 -5.41 -1.12
N HIS A 953 -44.90 -5.41 0.20
CA HIS A 953 -45.55 -6.38 1.08
C HIS A 953 -46.99 -5.97 1.40
N CYS A 954 -47.87 -6.97 1.50
CA CYS A 954 -49.23 -6.78 1.95
C CYS A 954 -49.23 -6.34 3.42
N ARG A 955 -49.93 -5.24 3.76
CA ARG A 955 -49.99 -4.75 5.14
C ARG A 955 -50.81 -5.64 6.08
N SER A 956 -51.67 -6.51 5.54
CA SER A 956 -52.49 -7.42 6.35
C SER A 956 -51.79 -8.74 6.65
N CYS A 957 -51.21 -9.41 5.66
CA CYS A 957 -50.58 -10.73 5.86
C CYS A 957 -49.04 -10.72 5.78
N GLY A 958 -48.41 -9.58 5.46
CA GLY A 958 -46.97 -9.46 5.33
C GLY A 958 -46.37 -10.14 4.08
N VAL A 959 -47.15 -10.86 3.27
CA VAL A 959 -46.66 -11.55 2.06
C VAL A 959 -46.38 -10.55 0.93
N LEU A 960 -45.31 -10.78 0.16
CA LEU A 960 -44.97 -9.98 -1.02
C LEU A 960 -46.12 -10.02 -2.05
N MET A 961 -46.60 -8.83 -2.45
CA MET A 961 -47.72 -8.71 -3.39
C MET A 961 -47.27 -9.03 -4.82
N VAL A 962 -48.15 -9.65 -5.60
CA VAL A 962 -47.90 -9.97 -7.01
C VAL A 962 -48.38 -8.84 -7.91
N PRO A 963 -47.68 -8.56 -9.02
CA PRO A 963 -48.06 -7.53 -9.96
C PRO A 963 -49.22 -8.01 -10.85
N ASP A 964 -50.04 -7.07 -11.30
CA ASP A 964 -51.08 -7.37 -12.27
C ASP A 964 -50.50 -7.45 -13.70
N MET A 965 -50.25 -8.68 -14.17
CA MET A 965 -49.60 -8.98 -15.45
C MET A 965 -50.52 -8.85 -16.68
N LYS A 966 -51.73 -8.30 -16.54
CA LYS A 966 -52.75 -8.24 -17.61
C LYS A 966 -52.31 -7.50 -18.90
N TYR A 967 -51.21 -6.74 -18.89
CA TYR A 967 -50.84 -5.80 -19.96
C TYR A 967 -49.53 -6.07 -20.71
N ALA A 968 -48.97 -7.28 -20.68
CA ALA A 968 -47.75 -7.55 -21.45
C ALA A 968 -47.54 -9.02 -21.84
N ARG A 969 -47.46 -9.32 -23.15
CA ARG A 969 -46.99 -10.59 -23.71
C ARG A 969 -45.94 -10.30 -24.79
N VAL A 970 -44.81 -11.02 -24.77
CA VAL A 970 -43.70 -10.95 -25.73
C VAL A 970 -43.24 -12.38 -26.03
N GLU A 971 -42.86 -12.70 -27.27
CA GLU A 971 -42.29 -14.01 -27.63
C GLU A 971 -40.76 -13.91 -27.76
N ILE A 972 -40.01 -14.88 -27.23
CA ILE A 972 -38.53 -14.88 -27.27
C ILE A 972 -37.93 -16.23 -27.70
N ILE A 973 -36.72 -16.21 -28.27
CA ILE A 973 -35.94 -17.41 -28.61
C ILE A 973 -34.87 -17.62 -27.53
N LYS A 974 -34.98 -18.73 -26.78
CA LYS A 974 -33.99 -19.19 -25.79
C LYS A 974 -33.14 -20.30 -26.42
N ILE A 975 -31.82 -20.29 -26.21
CA ILE A 975 -30.98 -21.45 -26.52
C ILE A 975 -31.08 -22.40 -25.33
N ASP A 976 -31.50 -23.63 -25.57
CA ASP A 976 -31.46 -24.69 -24.56
C ASP A 976 -29.99 -25.04 -24.28
N PRO A 977 -29.50 -24.83 -23.05
CA PRO A 977 -28.09 -25.04 -22.73
C PRO A 977 -27.66 -26.51 -22.76
N SER A 978 -28.60 -27.46 -22.72
CA SER A 978 -28.30 -28.91 -22.76
C SER A 978 -28.19 -29.47 -24.17
N THR A 979 -28.91 -28.86 -25.12
CA THR A 979 -28.98 -29.34 -26.52
C THR A 979 -28.38 -28.36 -27.53
N GLY A 980 -28.09 -27.11 -27.12
CA GLY A 980 -27.66 -26.02 -28.01
C GLY A 980 -28.74 -25.57 -29.00
N MET A 981 -29.95 -26.11 -28.91
CA MET A 981 -31.05 -25.85 -29.84
C MET A 981 -31.85 -24.59 -29.47
N LYS A 982 -32.36 -23.91 -30.49
CA LYS A 982 -33.20 -22.72 -30.34
C LYS A 982 -34.65 -23.11 -30.02
N VAL A 983 -35.20 -22.60 -28.93
CA VAL A 983 -36.57 -22.85 -28.47
C VAL A 983 -37.31 -21.51 -28.34
N LYS A 984 -38.51 -21.40 -28.94
CA LYS A 984 -39.38 -20.21 -28.81
C LYS A 984 -40.29 -20.35 -27.60
N ILE A 985 -40.34 -19.32 -26.74
CA ILE A 985 -41.14 -19.31 -25.51
C ILE A 985 -41.89 -17.96 -25.37
N PRO A 986 -43.20 -17.97 -25.08
CA PRO A 986 -43.94 -16.76 -24.73
C PRO A 986 -43.66 -16.32 -23.28
N VAL A 987 -43.40 -15.03 -23.06
CA VAL A 987 -43.10 -14.42 -21.74
C VAL A 987 -43.90 -13.13 -21.52
N ASN A 988 -44.10 -12.70 -20.27
CA ASN A 988 -44.83 -11.47 -19.94
C ASN A 988 -43.86 -10.31 -19.65
N ALA A 989 -44.00 -9.13 -20.29
CA ALA A 989 -43.07 -7.99 -20.08
C ALA A 989 -43.39 -7.14 -18.84
N ALA A 990 -42.47 -7.10 -17.88
CA ALA A 990 -42.67 -6.51 -16.55
C ALA A 990 -42.35 -4.99 -16.43
N TYR A 991 -42.01 -4.29 -17.51
CA TYR A 991 -41.34 -2.97 -17.42
C TYR A 991 -42.20 -1.78 -16.94
N ARG A 992 -43.53 -1.91 -16.81
CA ARG A 992 -44.44 -0.83 -16.36
C ARG A 992 -45.45 -1.26 -15.29
N LEU A 993 -45.02 -2.17 -14.41
CA LEU A 993 -45.87 -2.65 -13.32
C LEU A 993 -46.04 -1.56 -12.26
N THR A 994 -47.27 -1.03 -12.18
CA THR A 994 -47.66 0.00 -11.20
C THR A 994 -48.80 -0.47 -10.30
N VAL A 995 -49.36 -1.66 -10.57
CA VAL A 995 -50.50 -2.22 -9.85
C VAL A 995 -50.09 -3.57 -9.26
N PHE A 996 -50.28 -3.70 -7.95
CA PHE A 996 -49.90 -4.87 -7.17
C PHE A 996 -51.12 -5.38 -6.40
N LYS A 997 -51.18 -6.69 -6.14
CA LYS A 997 -52.27 -7.32 -5.40
C LYS A 997 -51.77 -8.41 -4.47
N CYS A 998 -52.45 -8.62 -3.35
CA CYS A 998 -52.13 -9.74 -2.48
C CYS A 998 -52.58 -11.07 -3.12
N ASN A 999 -51.72 -12.09 -3.09
CA ASN A 999 -52.03 -13.43 -3.61
C ASN A 999 -52.25 -14.49 -2.51
N CYS A 1000 -52.21 -14.10 -1.24
CA CYS A 1000 -52.52 -15.00 -0.11
C CYS A 1000 -54.04 -15.14 0.02
N LYS A 1001 -54.55 -16.36 -0.17
CA LYS A 1001 -55.99 -16.65 -0.21
C LYS A 1001 -56.68 -16.39 1.13
N GLU A 1002 -55.95 -16.57 2.23
CA GLU A 1002 -56.45 -16.32 3.59
C GLU A 1002 -56.40 -14.84 3.99
N CYS A 1003 -55.85 -13.96 3.15
CA CYS A 1003 -55.68 -12.55 3.48
C CYS A 1003 -56.97 -11.76 3.22
N SER A 1004 -57.35 -10.91 4.17
CA SER A 1004 -58.47 -9.95 4.03
C SER A 1004 -58.34 -9.00 2.82
N LEU A 1005 -57.11 -8.82 2.32
CA LEU A 1005 -56.79 -7.98 1.16
C LEU A 1005 -56.51 -8.81 -0.11
N PHE A 1006 -56.92 -10.08 -0.14
CA PHE A 1006 -56.74 -10.97 -1.29
C PHE A 1006 -57.29 -10.36 -2.58
N ASN A 1007 -56.47 -10.36 -3.64
CA ASN A 1007 -56.78 -9.85 -4.97
C ASN A 1007 -57.16 -8.35 -5.05
N VAL A 1008 -57.06 -7.60 -3.95
CA VAL A 1008 -57.25 -6.14 -3.92
C VAL A 1008 -56.06 -5.47 -4.61
N LYS A 1009 -56.34 -4.59 -5.56
CA LYS A 1009 -55.33 -3.92 -6.39
C LYS A 1009 -54.92 -2.59 -5.80
N TYR A 1010 -53.62 -2.40 -5.61
CA TYR A 1010 -52.99 -1.19 -5.11
C TYR A 1010 -52.07 -0.60 -6.16
N TYR A 1011 -52.19 0.70 -6.38
CA TYR A 1011 -51.28 1.47 -7.20
C TYR A 1011 -50.06 1.87 -6.38
N ILE A 1012 -48.87 1.46 -6.81
CA ILE A 1012 -47.59 1.81 -6.17
C ILE A 1012 -46.60 2.21 -7.25
N ASN A 1013 -46.26 3.49 -7.32
CA ASN A 1013 -45.30 4.01 -8.30
C ASN A 1013 -44.55 5.24 -7.77
N HIS A 1014 -43.53 5.71 -8.49
CA HIS A 1014 -42.92 7.01 -8.20
C HIS A 1014 -43.82 8.11 -8.76
N CYS A 1015 -43.81 9.26 -8.09
CA CYS A 1015 -44.42 10.48 -8.59
C CYS A 1015 -43.88 10.81 -10.00
N LEU A 1016 -44.79 11.26 -10.86
CA LEU A 1016 -44.48 11.67 -12.24
C LEU A 1016 -43.86 13.08 -12.32
N GLY A 1017 -43.89 13.84 -11.22
CA GLY A 1017 -43.24 15.14 -11.11
C GLY A 1017 -41.73 14.97 -11.01
N PHE A 1018 -41.01 15.40 -12.06
CA PHE A 1018 -39.59 15.15 -12.34
C PHE A 1018 -38.57 15.43 -11.22
N ASN A 1019 -38.97 16.07 -10.10
CA ASN A 1019 -38.05 16.52 -9.04
C ASN A 1019 -38.26 15.89 -7.66
N CYS A 1020 -39.38 15.24 -7.35
CA CYS A 1020 -39.63 14.79 -5.97
C CYS A 1020 -39.31 13.30 -5.72
N TYR A 1021 -39.42 12.45 -6.75
CA TYR A 1021 -39.17 10.99 -6.66
C TYR A 1021 -39.93 10.25 -5.54
N GLU A 1022 -40.95 10.86 -4.93
CA GLU A 1022 -41.73 10.24 -3.86
C GLU A 1022 -42.52 9.03 -4.36
N ILE A 1023 -42.71 8.03 -3.48
CA ILE A 1023 -43.50 6.84 -3.82
C ILE A 1023 -44.97 7.12 -3.50
N ILE A 1024 -45.80 7.20 -4.54
CA ILE A 1024 -47.25 7.20 -4.43
C ILE A 1024 -47.69 5.76 -4.15
N ASP A 1025 -48.34 5.57 -3.01
CA ASP A 1025 -48.95 4.31 -2.60
C ASP A 1025 -50.44 4.56 -2.33
N SER A 1026 -51.32 4.01 -3.16
CA SER A 1026 -52.78 4.17 -3.03
C SER A 1026 -53.39 3.67 -1.71
N ARG A 1027 -52.60 2.96 -0.89
CA ARG A 1027 -53.00 2.58 0.47
C ARG A 1027 -52.99 3.79 1.39
N ASP A 1028 -52.00 4.67 1.24
CA ASP A 1028 -51.81 5.91 1.99
C ASP A 1028 -52.59 7.06 1.32
N ASN A 1029 -52.47 7.15 0.00
CA ASN A 1029 -52.98 8.24 -0.79
C ASN A 1029 -54.36 7.92 -1.38
N LYS A 1030 -55.37 8.72 -1.02
CA LYS A 1030 -56.75 8.57 -1.55
C LYS A 1030 -57.12 9.63 -2.59
N ASP A 1031 -56.36 10.72 -2.66
CA ASP A 1031 -56.71 11.87 -3.49
C ASP A 1031 -56.33 11.63 -4.94
N LYS A 1032 -57.31 11.84 -5.84
CA LYS A 1032 -57.14 11.70 -7.28
C LYS A 1032 -57.46 13.02 -7.96
N CYS A 1033 -56.70 13.34 -9.00
CA CYS A 1033 -57.02 14.48 -9.86
C CYS A 1033 -58.24 14.18 -10.74
N SER A 1034 -58.68 15.18 -11.50
CA SER A 1034 -59.77 15.04 -12.49
C SER A 1034 -59.52 13.96 -13.55
N GLU A 1035 -58.27 13.59 -13.81
CA GLU A 1035 -57.88 12.48 -14.71
C GLU A 1035 -57.85 11.11 -14.00
N GLY A 1036 -58.33 11.02 -12.77
CA GLY A 1036 -58.39 9.77 -11.99
C GLY A 1036 -57.04 9.23 -11.53
N ARG A 1037 -55.97 10.04 -11.58
CA ARG A 1037 -54.60 9.68 -11.12
C ARG A 1037 -54.35 10.18 -9.70
N TYR A 1038 -53.68 9.34 -8.89
CA TYR A 1038 -53.31 9.71 -7.51
C TYR A 1038 -52.36 10.92 -7.49
N ILE A 1039 -52.62 11.86 -6.58
CA ILE A 1039 -51.91 13.14 -6.48
C ILE A 1039 -50.70 13.00 -5.56
N CYS A 1040 -49.49 13.37 -5.98
CA CYS A 1040 -48.33 13.31 -5.09
C CYS A 1040 -48.58 14.04 -3.76
N GLU A 1041 -48.40 13.34 -2.64
CA GLU A 1041 -48.60 13.90 -1.28
C GLU A 1041 -47.53 14.91 -0.89
N ASN A 1042 -46.43 15.01 -1.66
CA ASN A 1042 -45.44 16.04 -1.44
C ASN A 1042 -46.07 17.42 -1.74
N PRO A 1043 -46.24 18.30 -0.72
CA PRO A 1043 -46.89 19.60 -0.88
C PRO A 1043 -46.18 20.49 -1.89
N ASP A 1044 -44.87 20.28 -2.07
CA ASP A 1044 -44.01 21.04 -2.98
C ASP A 1044 -44.11 20.52 -4.44
N CYS A 1045 -44.75 19.37 -4.67
CA CYS A 1045 -44.84 18.73 -5.98
C CYS A 1045 -46.27 18.64 -6.52
N MET A 1046 -47.20 18.08 -5.74
CA MET A 1046 -48.63 17.91 -6.07
C MET A 1046 -48.93 17.34 -7.49
N SER A 1047 -47.93 16.73 -8.14
CA SER A 1047 -48.03 16.30 -9.53
C SER A 1047 -48.71 14.94 -9.61
N CYS A 1048 -49.70 14.81 -10.49
CA CYS A 1048 -50.49 13.58 -10.64
C CYS A 1048 -50.49 13.02 -12.08
N CYS A 1049 -50.37 13.87 -13.09
CA CYS A 1049 -50.39 13.49 -14.51
C CYS A 1049 -49.80 14.62 -15.38
N PRO A 1050 -49.49 14.36 -16.68
CA PRO A 1050 -48.93 15.37 -17.58
C PRO A 1050 -49.79 16.64 -17.73
N VAL A 1051 -51.11 16.53 -17.56
CA VAL A 1051 -52.06 17.67 -17.61
C VAL A 1051 -51.92 18.59 -16.40
N HIS A 1052 -51.53 18.06 -15.24
CA HIS A 1052 -51.43 18.79 -13.98
C HIS A 1052 -49.98 18.90 -13.47
N SER A 1053 -48.99 18.63 -14.32
CA SER A 1053 -47.56 18.69 -13.95
C SER A 1053 -47.01 20.12 -13.84
N GLU A 1054 -47.84 21.15 -14.05
CA GLU A 1054 -47.44 22.56 -14.05
C GLU A 1054 -48.19 23.38 -12.98
N LYS A 1055 -47.84 23.21 -11.70
CA LYS A 1055 -48.02 24.24 -10.67
C LYS A 1055 -46.83 24.20 -9.71
N LYS A 1056 -45.76 24.93 -10.03
CA LYS A 1056 -44.71 25.23 -9.04
C LYS A 1056 -45.11 26.47 -8.24
N PRO A 1057 -45.04 26.45 -6.90
CA PRO A 1057 -44.61 27.62 -6.16
C PRO A 1057 -43.09 27.78 -6.32
N VAL A 1058 -42.64 29.02 -6.49
CA VAL A 1058 -41.22 29.37 -6.54
C VAL A 1058 -40.66 29.35 -5.12
N GLY A 1059 -39.57 28.60 -4.92
CA GLY A 1059 -38.62 28.83 -3.82
C GLY A 1059 -38.56 27.74 -2.75
N LEU A 1060 -37.45 26.97 -2.78
CA LEU A 1060 -36.57 26.57 -1.66
C LEU A 1060 -35.90 25.23 -2.00
N GLN A 1061 -34.57 25.27 -2.15
CA GLN A 1061 -33.73 24.07 -2.17
C GLN A 1061 -33.59 23.59 -0.72
N ASP A 1062 -34.34 22.55 -0.34
CA ASP A 1062 -34.11 21.84 0.91
C ASP A 1062 -33.67 20.39 0.68
N ASN A 1063 -32.78 19.93 1.57
CA ASN A 1063 -32.10 18.65 1.57
C ASN A 1063 -33.06 17.44 1.57
N LEU A 1064 -33.14 16.74 0.42
CA LEU A 1064 -33.86 15.47 0.23
C LEU A 1064 -33.50 14.38 1.26
N GLY A 1065 -32.26 14.38 1.80
CA GLY A 1065 -31.79 13.38 2.76
C GLY A 1065 -32.46 13.42 4.15
N TRP A 1066 -32.95 14.58 4.60
CA TRP A 1066 -33.58 14.71 5.92
C TRP A 1066 -35.05 14.29 5.92
N LYS A 1067 -35.81 14.62 4.87
CA LYS A 1067 -37.22 14.20 4.67
C LYS A 1067 -37.36 12.68 4.48
N HIS A 1068 -36.42 12.03 3.79
CA HIS A 1068 -36.43 10.57 3.61
C HIS A 1068 -36.30 9.82 4.96
N LYS A 1069 -35.43 10.27 5.87
CA LYS A 1069 -35.26 9.65 7.20
C LYS A 1069 -36.54 9.68 8.04
N GLN A 1070 -37.37 10.71 7.88
CA GLN A 1070 -38.62 10.88 8.61
C GLN A 1070 -39.75 9.98 8.08
N LEU A 1071 -39.79 9.74 6.76
CA LEU A 1071 -40.81 8.90 6.10
C LEU A 1071 -40.55 7.39 6.21
N TYR A 1072 -39.28 6.96 6.27
CA TYR A 1072 -38.93 5.52 6.26
C TYR A 1072 -38.46 4.98 7.62
N GLY A 1073 -38.20 5.85 8.62
CA GLY A 1073 -37.67 5.45 9.93
C GLY A 1073 -38.62 4.64 10.82
N SER A 1074 -39.91 4.59 10.51
CA SER A 1074 -40.94 3.88 11.29
C SER A 1074 -41.31 2.50 10.73
N LEU A 1075 -40.72 2.06 9.62
CA LEU A 1075 -41.07 0.79 8.99
C LEU A 1075 -40.36 -0.42 9.66
N PRO A 1076 -41.05 -1.58 9.85
CA PRO A 1076 -40.55 -2.71 10.64
C PRO A 1076 -39.20 -3.29 10.20
N ASN A 1077 -38.86 -3.15 8.92
CA ASN A 1077 -37.61 -3.69 8.35
C ASN A 1077 -36.42 -2.70 8.40
N PHE A 1078 -36.59 -1.48 8.91
CA PHE A 1078 -35.52 -0.49 9.00
C PHE A 1078 -34.50 -0.83 10.10
N ASN A 1079 -34.91 -1.54 11.16
CA ASN A 1079 -34.04 -1.89 12.30
C ASN A 1079 -33.17 -3.14 12.09
N LYS A 1080 -33.35 -3.90 11.00
CA LYS A 1080 -32.48 -5.05 10.68
C LYS A 1080 -31.17 -4.66 9.99
N LEU A 1081 -31.05 -3.43 9.48
CA LEU A 1081 -29.87 -2.94 8.73
C LEU A 1081 -28.81 -2.23 9.59
N LYS A 1082 -28.89 -2.31 10.93
CA LYS A 1082 -27.88 -1.77 11.86
C LYS A 1082 -27.00 -2.82 12.55
N LYS A 1083 -27.19 -4.10 12.25
CA LYS A 1083 -26.32 -5.19 12.68
C LYS A 1083 -26.01 -6.09 11.48
N GLY A 1084 -24.98 -5.71 10.74
CA GLY A 1084 -24.38 -6.44 9.64
C GLY A 1084 -22.99 -5.90 9.44
#